data_AF-A0A1B6KT30-F1
#
_entry.id   AF-A0A1B6KT30-F1
#
_cell.length_a   1.000
_cell.length_b   1.000
_cell.length_c   1.000
_cell.angle_alpha   90.00
_cell.angle_beta   90.00
_cell.angle_gamma   90.00
#
_symmetry.space_group_name_H-M   'P 1'
#
loop_
_entity.id
_entity.type
_entity.pdbx_description
1 polymer ?
#
loop_
_entity_poly.entity_id
_entity_poly.type
_entity_poly.pdbx_seq_one_letter_code
_entity_poly.pdbx_strand_id
1 'polypeptide(L)'
;KQMIEDAEDETNLEASEMFVFGKFKTFKTRLAKLRYVLKTTLKYSILENSKLEGIEVHAAKFKSIFTTISSKPYNALNHRKPDFDNDFEIFTNAILKAETELRTFKEESLRATPDVLNRLMLSNRFKKLNLPSLKLEDSYLETLQLYYKELNDLYELYFENQNSPPIPRNYPPVNGTIAWFRQLVARLDEVMAHFEDEENALETELGGKLYHTYGELHTELMYQEEIHHRGWYEHVAKIQSCLSVPLLKIGDNANSYKVNFHNSVIEVILESENFLRIGRKVPDLALLVILCKPKINFAYEGVKALVARNLEIRKSVPQIFVNLIQSQMMKLDAAFLPCLSNISWTSLTIPQILDGIKNILDKVDMFCKEANDMKEARVDETLEVIGDQMLIFIPPQAMDGLVWYKKNLDYCQNITNDLQIKSQTAEEAVIELIDKFVEAIEDPNIDGEEKFDWLDAAKIKPVFVIKPRGQGDDDDAYKKEKEYSIDDLKADCMEVYSFFNRKNMDALTKATRNTLRSLRERASASSIMIRHEHNKSDPLYAYPLLTGDMVLYIPNVTIVPTLDEMQAYFSKVTKSVLNTIRSIPQWGLGDMKSSAMTLQRTTRTVTSKTNAKSIVFDLVSTIDAGMERSKDYLKQVMENKEVVRLTVALQGIILLIKPDVNKLLQSYQTFSHLWSDERNDILNAFVDSQPMTIYIEDKFAELEKLLQTIEEIPGLNILGPLEIQNSKFKLALKVEWKEWKLTLGNILLNAYRKKLADLWEFIEVKGDVLLKPVKDLDDVRLAMACLESV
;
A
#
# COMPACT_ATOMS: atom_id res chain seq x y z
N LYS A 1 121.02 -5.41 -2.39
CA LYS A 1 121.43 -6.70 -3.00
C LYS A 1 121.84 -6.52 -4.44
N GLN A 2 120.97 -6.04 -5.34
CA GLN A 2 121.40 -5.63 -6.68
C GLN A 2 122.57 -4.62 -6.63
N MET A 3 122.47 -3.56 -5.82
CA MET A 3 123.59 -2.61 -5.66
C MET A 3 124.83 -3.13 -4.89
N ILE A 4 124.79 -4.35 -4.31
CA ILE A 4 125.96 -4.96 -3.62
C ILE A 4 126.58 -6.06 -4.50
N GLU A 5 125.79 -6.73 -5.32
CA GLU A 5 126.30 -7.63 -6.38
C GLU A 5 126.95 -6.86 -7.54
N ASP A 6 126.49 -5.62 -7.81
CA ASP A 6 127.04 -4.76 -8.87
C ASP A 6 128.30 -3.96 -8.44
N ALA A 7 128.69 -4.02 -7.17
CA ALA A 7 129.87 -3.33 -6.65
C ALA A 7 130.91 -4.38 -6.22
N GLU A 8 131.86 -4.70 -7.12
CA GLU A 8 132.94 -5.67 -6.87
C GLU A 8 133.93 -5.26 -5.77
N ASP A 9 133.82 -4.05 -5.20
CA ASP A 9 134.72 -3.55 -4.18
C ASP A 9 133.95 -2.94 -3.00
N GLU A 10 133.45 -3.78 -2.09
CA GLU A 10 133.54 -3.52 -0.63
C GLU A 10 133.01 -4.73 0.17
N THR A 11 133.84 -5.17 1.11
CA THR A 11 133.68 -6.29 2.06
C THR A 11 132.25 -6.78 2.33
N ASN A 12 132.02 -8.05 2.03
CA ASN A 12 130.82 -8.84 2.31
C ASN A 12 130.27 -8.62 3.74
N LEU A 13 129.30 -7.73 3.88
CA LEU A 13 128.35 -7.75 4.99
C LEU A 13 127.43 -8.96 4.79
N GLU A 14 127.83 -10.13 5.29
CA GLU A 14 126.98 -11.33 5.38
C GLU A 14 125.87 -11.13 6.42
N ALA A 15 124.95 -10.21 6.13
CA ALA A 15 123.69 -10.13 6.84
C ALA A 15 122.81 -11.29 6.35
N SER A 16 122.55 -12.28 7.22
CA SER A 16 121.66 -13.41 6.92
C SER A 16 120.32 -12.90 6.37
N GLU A 17 120.10 -13.13 5.07
CA GLU A 17 118.92 -12.67 4.34
C GLU A 17 117.63 -13.26 4.92
N MET A 18 117.71 -14.50 5.42
CA MET A 18 116.63 -15.14 6.17
C MET A 18 116.24 -14.37 7.44
N PHE A 19 117.20 -13.78 8.15
CA PHE A 19 116.94 -13.10 9.41
C PHE A 19 116.39 -11.68 9.23
N VAL A 20 116.89 -10.97 8.21
CA VAL A 20 116.44 -9.61 7.89
C VAL A 20 115.15 -9.65 7.08
N PHE A 21 115.13 -10.31 5.91
CA PHE A 21 113.98 -10.35 5.03
C PHE A 21 112.88 -11.31 5.51
N GLY A 22 113.20 -12.37 6.25
CA GLY A 22 112.18 -13.25 6.84
C GLY A 22 111.31 -12.55 7.89
N LYS A 23 111.92 -11.70 8.75
CA LYS A 23 111.18 -10.88 9.73
C LYS A 23 110.35 -9.79 9.04
N PHE A 24 110.90 -9.11 8.04
CA PHE A 24 110.12 -8.13 7.26
C PHE A 24 109.00 -8.78 6.45
N LYS A 25 109.20 -9.96 5.88
CA LYS A 25 108.18 -10.68 5.11
C LYS A 25 107.04 -11.17 5.99
N THR A 26 107.34 -11.75 7.16
CA THR A 26 106.32 -12.16 8.14
C THR A 26 105.54 -10.97 8.70
N PHE A 27 106.21 -9.85 8.98
CA PHE A 27 105.55 -8.61 9.39
C PHE A 27 104.69 -7.99 8.27
N LYS A 28 105.18 -7.96 7.01
CA LYS A 28 104.41 -7.50 5.85
C LYS A 28 103.15 -8.34 5.63
N THR A 29 103.24 -9.66 5.73
CA THR A 29 102.08 -10.55 5.64
C THR A 29 101.08 -10.26 6.76
N ARG A 30 101.55 -10.01 7.99
CA ARG A 30 100.69 -9.65 9.12
C ARG A 30 99.97 -8.32 8.92
N LEU A 31 100.67 -7.30 8.41
CA LEU A 31 100.06 -6.01 8.04
C LEU A 31 99.03 -6.15 6.92
N ALA A 32 99.29 -7.02 5.92
CA ALA A 32 98.32 -7.30 4.86
C ALA A 32 97.03 -7.93 5.40
N LYS A 33 97.14 -8.86 6.37
CA LYS A 33 95.99 -9.47 7.06
C LYS A 33 95.21 -8.44 7.89
N LEU A 34 95.89 -7.59 8.67
CA LEU A 34 95.23 -6.50 9.41
C LEU A 34 94.54 -5.49 8.49
N ARG A 35 95.19 -5.14 7.38
CA ARG A 35 94.59 -4.28 6.35
C ARG A 35 93.33 -4.92 5.77
N TYR A 36 93.31 -6.24 5.58
CA TYR A 36 92.13 -6.96 5.12
C TYR A 36 90.99 -6.87 6.15
N VAL A 37 91.26 -7.14 7.43
CA VAL A 37 90.25 -7.03 8.51
C VAL A 37 89.60 -5.65 8.53
N LEU A 38 90.41 -4.58 8.49
CA LEU A 38 89.90 -3.21 8.53
C LEU A 38 89.13 -2.83 7.25
N LYS A 39 89.65 -3.19 6.06
CA LYS A 39 88.96 -2.92 4.79
C LYS A 39 87.61 -3.64 4.71
N THR A 40 87.54 -4.89 5.16
CA THR A 40 86.29 -5.66 5.13
C THR A 40 85.28 -5.10 6.14
N THR A 41 85.72 -4.64 7.30
CA THR A 41 84.86 -3.99 8.29
C THR A 41 84.28 -2.67 7.77
N LEU A 42 85.12 -1.84 7.12
CA LEU A 42 84.65 -0.61 6.48
C LEU A 42 83.65 -0.90 5.35
N LYS A 43 83.90 -1.93 4.54
CA LYS A 43 83.00 -2.34 3.45
C LYS A 43 81.61 -2.72 3.96
N TYR A 44 81.52 -3.46 5.06
CA TYR A 44 80.23 -3.90 5.62
C TYR A 44 79.57 -2.91 6.59
N SER A 45 80.26 -1.83 6.98
CA SER A 45 79.66 -0.76 7.80
C SER A 45 78.46 -0.06 7.13
N ILE A 46 78.39 -0.09 5.79
CA ILE A 46 77.28 0.47 5.00
C ILE A 46 75.94 -0.19 5.37
N LEU A 47 75.96 -1.44 5.84
CA LEU A 47 74.77 -2.17 6.26
C LEU A 47 74.09 -1.55 7.49
N GLU A 48 74.85 -0.95 8.41
CA GLU A 48 74.32 -0.28 9.61
C GLU A 48 73.48 0.97 9.24
N ASN A 49 73.79 1.61 8.12
CA ASN A 49 73.11 2.81 7.65
C ASN A 49 71.91 2.51 6.74
N SER A 50 71.70 1.24 6.37
CA SER A 50 70.63 0.86 5.45
C SER A 50 69.33 0.57 6.21
N LYS A 51 68.20 1.09 5.69
CA LYS A 51 66.86 0.91 6.25
C LYS A 51 66.09 -0.26 5.60
N LEU A 52 66.81 -1.27 5.11
CA LEU A 52 66.18 -2.46 4.56
C LEU A 52 65.65 -3.32 5.71
N GLU A 53 64.40 -3.72 5.65
CA GLU A 53 63.77 -4.54 6.68
C GLU A 53 64.53 -5.87 6.83
N GLY A 54 64.91 -6.25 8.06
CA GLY A 54 65.67 -7.48 8.32
C GLY A 54 67.20 -7.39 8.16
N ILE A 55 67.73 -6.30 7.56
CA ILE A 55 69.19 -6.13 7.37
C ILE A 55 69.95 -5.90 8.68
N GLU A 56 69.26 -5.44 9.73
CA GLU A 56 69.83 -5.11 11.04
C GLU A 56 70.48 -6.33 11.70
N VAL A 57 69.89 -7.51 11.53
CA VAL A 57 70.40 -8.78 12.06
C VAL A 57 71.75 -9.11 11.43
N HIS A 58 71.89 -8.90 10.13
CA HIS A 58 73.14 -9.12 9.41
C HIS A 58 74.19 -8.05 9.76
N ALA A 59 73.80 -6.78 9.87
CA ALA A 59 74.69 -5.70 10.31
C ALA A 59 75.26 -5.97 11.71
N ALA A 60 74.41 -6.38 12.66
CA ALA A 60 74.81 -6.74 14.02
C ALA A 60 75.78 -7.95 14.03
N LYS A 61 75.58 -8.92 13.12
CA LYS A 61 76.46 -10.08 12.98
C LYS A 61 77.84 -9.73 12.43
N PHE A 62 77.93 -8.85 11.42
CA PHE A 62 79.24 -8.36 10.95
C PHE A 62 79.99 -7.58 12.05
N LYS A 63 79.27 -6.81 12.87
CA LYS A 63 79.84 -6.11 14.03
C LYS A 63 80.35 -7.06 15.12
N SER A 64 79.61 -8.14 15.42
CA SER A 64 80.04 -9.13 16.42
C SER A 64 81.29 -9.90 15.97
N ILE A 65 81.39 -10.22 14.68
CA ILE A 65 82.58 -10.86 14.08
C ILE A 65 83.81 -9.95 14.25
N PHE A 66 83.67 -8.64 14.01
CA PHE A 66 84.76 -7.68 14.25
C PHE A 66 85.09 -7.48 15.74
N THR A 67 84.08 -7.47 16.61
CA THR A 67 84.28 -7.35 18.06
C THR A 67 85.07 -8.55 18.60
N THR A 68 84.80 -9.74 18.07
CA THR A 68 85.47 -11.00 18.48
C THR A 68 86.97 -11.00 18.19
N ILE A 69 87.42 -10.41 17.08
CA ILE A 69 88.85 -10.32 16.74
C ILE A 69 89.54 -9.11 17.40
N SER A 70 88.82 -8.01 17.63
CA SER A 70 89.37 -6.78 18.25
C SER A 70 89.45 -6.83 19.77
N SER A 71 88.64 -7.65 20.45
CA SER A 71 88.63 -7.78 21.92
C SER A 71 89.70 -8.73 22.48
N LYS A 72 90.55 -9.32 21.63
CA LYS A 72 91.56 -10.29 22.05
C LYS A 72 92.71 -9.60 22.79
N PRO A 73 93.23 -10.18 23.90
CA PRO A 73 94.21 -9.51 24.77
C PRO A 73 95.66 -9.52 24.22
N TYR A 74 95.90 -10.07 23.02
CA TYR A 74 97.23 -10.15 22.44
C TYR A 74 97.50 -8.99 21.46
N ASN A 75 98.76 -8.57 21.35
CA ASN A 75 99.16 -7.54 20.40
C ASN A 75 99.15 -8.08 18.96
N ALA A 76 98.18 -7.65 18.15
CA ALA A 76 97.98 -8.11 16.77
C ALA A 76 99.14 -7.75 15.81
N LEU A 77 99.95 -6.72 16.13
CA LEU A 77 101.15 -6.36 15.36
C LEU A 77 102.33 -7.30 15.62
N ASN A 78 102.28 -8.12 16.68
CA ASN A 78 103.35 -9.04 17.00
C ASN A 78 103.30 -10.27 16.09
N HIS A 79 104.15 -10.26 15.05
CA HIS A 79 104.27 -11.34 14.06
C HIS A 79 104.89 -12.64 14.60
N ARG A 80 105.36 -12.67 15.87
CA ARG A 80 105.99 -13.86 16.48
C ARG A 80 104.97 -14.81 17.12
N LYS A 81 103.75 -14.34 17.39
CA LYS A 81 102.68 -15.17 17.96
C LYS A 81 101.75 -15.70 16.85
N PRO A 82 101.48 -17.02 16.82
CA PRO A 82 100.58 -17.63 15.84
C PRO A 82 99.09 -17.40 16.15
N ASP A 83 98.75 -16.97 17.38
CA ASP A 83 97.38 -16.81 17.86
C ASP A 83 96.48 -15.97 16.93
N PHE A 84 97.01 -14.87 16.39
CA PHE A 84 96.29 -14.02 15.44
C PHE A 84 96.06 -14.68 14.08
N ASP A 85 96.96 -15.54 13.61
CA ASP A 85 96.78 -16.18 12.30
C ASP A 85 95.63 -17.19 12.36
N ASN A 86 95.46 -17.91 13.48
CA ASN A 86 94.32 -18.78 13.73
C ASN A 86 93.01 -17.99 13.88
N ASP A 87 93.01 -16.89 14.65
CA ASP A 87 91.84 -16.01 14.76
C ASP A 87 91.50 -15.30 13.44
N PHE A 88 92.49 -15.00 12.60
CA PHE A 88 92.28 -14.45 11.26
C PHE A 88 91.60 -15.46 10.33
N GLU A 89 91.97 -16.74 10.39
CA GLU A 89 91.29 -17.80 9.63
C GLU A 89 89.84 -17.99 10.09
N ILE A 90 89.60 -17.97 11.39
CA ILE A 90 88.23 -18.00 11.98
C ILE A 90 87.43 -16.78 11.49
N PHE A 91 88.03 -15.59 11.50
CA PHE A 91 87.40 -14.35 11.00
C PHE A 91 87.08 -14.43 9.51
N THR A 92 87.97 -14.93 8.67
CA THR A 92 87.71 -15.09 7.23
C THR A 92 86.59 -16.08 6.96
N ASN A 93 86.55 -17.21 7.67
CA ASN A 93 85.47 -18.20 7.54
C ASN A 93 84.13 -17.64 8.04
N ALA A 94 84.15 -16.87 9.13
CA ALA A 94 82.95 -16.21 9.66
C ALA A 94 82.39 -15.15 8.69
N ILE A 95 83.25 -14.37 8.02
CA ILE A 95 82.84 -13.43 6.98
C ILE A 95 82.23 -14.17 5.79
N LEU A 96 82.88 -15.23 5.28
CA LEU A 96 82.35 -15.99 4.14
C LEU A 96 80.95 -16.54 4.46
N LYS A 97 80.75 -17.07 5.68
CA LYS A 97 79.43 -17.52 6.14
C LYS A 97 78.42 -16.37 6.20
N ALA A 98 78.80 -15.22 6.76
CA ALA A 98 77.93 -14.05 6.82
C ALA A 98 77.58 -13.49 5.43
N GLU A 99 78.51 -13.54 4.48
CA GLU A 99 78.28 -13.17 3.08
C GLU A 99 77.31 -14.14 2.39
N THR A 100 77.41 -15.45 2.65
CA THR A 100 76.44 -16.42 2.11
C THR A 100 75.05 -16.21 2.67
N GLU A 101 74.93 -15.95 3.97
CA GLU A 101 73.64 -15.68 4.61
C GLU A 101 73.02 -14.36 4.13
N LEU A 102 73.83 -13.33 3.85
CA LEU A 102 73.35 -12.08 3.27
C LEU A 102 72.82 -12.30 1.84
N ARG A 103 73.42 -13.23 1.08
CA ARG A 103 72.93 -13.60 -0.25
C ARG A 103 71.62 -14.37 -0.18
N THR A 104 71.49 -15.34 0.73
CA THR A 104 70.22 -16.06 0.94
C THR A 104 69.11 -15.11 1.39
N PHE A 105 69.43 -14.16 2.28
CA PHE A 105 68.49 -13.11 2.69
C PHE A 105 68.00 -12.25 1.51
N LYS A 106 68.89 -11.84 0.60
CA LYS A 106 68.52 -11.14 -0.65
C LYS A 106 67.56 -11.98 -1.48
N GLU A 107 67.89 -13.26 -1.72
CA GLU A 107 67.07 -14.17 -2.52
C GLU A 107 65.67 -14.41 -1.90
N GLU A 108 65.61 -14.61 -0.58
CA GLU A 108 64.36 -14.76 0.16
C GLU A 108 63.51 -13.47 0.11
N SER A 109 64.14 -12.31 0.27
CA SER A 109 63.47 -11.01 0.20
C SER A 109 62.88 -10.73 -1.19
N LEU A 110 63.62 -11.06 -2.25
CA LEU A 110 63.14 -10.91 -3.63
C LEU A 110 62.05 -11.93 -3.97
N ARG A 111 62.14 -13.17 -3.49
CA ARG A 111 61.08 -14.19 -3.67
C ARG A 111 59.79 -13.82 -2.94
N ALA A 112 59.90 -13.19 -1.77
CA ALA A 112 58.74 -12.72 -1.01
C ALA A 112 57.94 -11.62 -1.72
N THR A 113 58.57 -10.89 -2.65
CA THR A 113 57.89 -9.89 -3.51
C THR A 113 57.47 -10.51 -4.85
N PRO A 114 56.19 -10.87 -5.05
CA PRO A 114 55.73 -11.53 -6.28
C PRO A 114 55.67 -10.59 -7.49
N ASP A 115 55.44 -9.29 -7.25
CA ASP A 115 55.26 -8.29 -8.29
C ASP A 115 56.62 -7.84 -8.88
N VAL A 116 56.67 -7.72 -10.21
CA VAL A 116 57.89 -7.42 -10.98
C VAL A 116 58.38 -6.01 -10.65
N LEU A 117 57.49 -5.02 -10.62
CA LEU A 117 57.85 -3.63 -10.36
C LEU A 117 58.43 -3.45 -8.95
N ASN A 118 57.77 -4.01 -7.93
CA ASN A 118 58.28 -4.01 -6.56
C ASN A 118 59.60 -4.76 -6.41
N ARG A 119 59.79 -5.88 -7.14
CA ARG A 119 61.04 -6.64 -7.15
C ARG A 119 62.19 -5.85 -7.80
N LEU A 120 61.92 -5.09 -8.85
CA LEU A 120 62.87 -4.17 -9.47
C LEU A 120 63.25 -3.01 -8.54
N MET A 121 62.26 -2.39 -7.88
CA MET A 121 62.52 -1.35 -6.88
C MET A 121 63.37 -1.86 -5.72
N LEU A 122 63.10 -3.08 -5.23
CA LEU A 122 63.88 -3.71 -4.16
C LEU A 122 65.30 -4.06 -4.63
N SER A 123 65.45 -4.58 -5.85
CA SER A 123 66.75 -4.83 -6.48
C SER A 123 67.58 -3.54 -6.60
N ASN A 124 66.96 -2.42 -7.00
CA ASN A 124 67.60 -1.11 -7.04
C ASN A 124 68.01 -0.60 -5.64
N ARG A 125 67.29 -0.97 -4.57
CA ARG A 125 67.73 -0.68 -3.19
C ARG A 125 68.93 -1.53 -2.78
N PHE A 126 68.98 -2.81 -3.16
CA PHE A 126 70.16 -3.66 -2.92
C PHE A 126 71.38 -3.21 -3.75
N LYS A 127 71.17 -2.68 -4.97
CA LYS A 127 72.22 -2.07 -5.80
C LYS A 127 72.94 -0.92 -5.08
N LYS A 128 72.20 -0.08 -4.34
CA LYS A 128 72.77 1.02 -3.55
C LYS A 128 73.75 0.57 -2.45
N LEU A 129 73.74 -0.71 -2.05
CA LEU A 129 74.68 -1.24 -1.07
C LEU A 129 76.10 -1.47 -1.66
N ASN A 130 76.25 -1.54 -2.99
CA ASN A 130 77.55 -1.70 -3.68
C ASN A 130 78.43 -2.83 -3.11
N LEU A 131 77.83 -3.97 -2.75
CA LEU A 131 78.56 -5.15 -2.26
C LEU A 131 78.72 -6.19 -3.38
N PRO A 132 79.96 -6.45 -3.87
CA PRO A 132 80.23 -7.48 -4.87
C PRO A 132 79.74 -8.90 -4.48
N SER A 133 79.58 -9.17 -3.19
CA SER A 133 79.13 -10.45 -2.67
C SER A 133 77.65 -10.74 -2.94
N LEU A 134 76.83 -9.72 -3.24
CA LEU A 134 75.38 -9.85 -3.44
C LEU A 134 74.97 -10.46 -4.78
N LYS A 135 75.87 -10.43 -5.80
CA LYS A 135 75.62 -10.94 -7.17
C LYS A 135 74.22 -10.56 -7.69
N LEU A 136 74.04 -9.30 -8.06
CA LEU A 136 72.73 -8.76 -8.45
C LEU A 136 72.31 -9.20 -9.86
N GLU A 137 73.27 -9.53 -10.72
CA GLU A 137 73.04 -9.98 -12.11
C GLU A 137 72.09 -11.17 -12.19
N ASP A 138 72.30 -12.21 -11.36
CA ASP A 138 71.43 -13.40 -11.31
C ASP A 138 69.98 -13.05 -10.93
N SER A 139 69.80 -12.06 -10.05
CA SER A 139 68.47 -11.62 -9.60
C SER A 139 67.73 -10.77 -10.63
N TYR A 140 68.46 -10.00 -11.45
CA TYR A 140 67.87 -9.30 -12.59
C TYR A 140 67.40 -10.29 -13.66
N LEU A 141 68.14 -11.38 -13.91
CA LEU A 141 67.71 -12.44 -14.82
C LEU A 141 66.45 -13.18 -14.33
N GLU A 142 66.35 -13.49 -13.03
CA GLU A 142 65.12 -14.05 -12.45
C GLU A 142 63.93 -13.09 -12.58
N THR A 143 64.18 -11.77 -12.42
CA THR A 143 63.14 -10.75 -12.55
C THR A 143 62.72 -10.56 -14.01
N LEU A 144 63.66 -10.66 -14.96
CA LEU A 144 63.38 -10.68 -16.40
C LEU A 144 62.55 -11.90 -16.81
N GLN A 145 62.83 -13.08 -16.25
CA GLN A 145 62.02 -14.28 -16.51
C GLN A 145 60.58 -14.13 -16.01
N LEU A 146 60.39 -13.51 -14.84
CA LEU A 146 59.06 -13.21 -14.34
C LEU A 146 58.34 -12.18 -15.20
N TYR A 147 59.04 -11.13 -15.65
CA TYR A 147 58.47 -10.16 -16.56
C TYR A 147 58.11 -10.78 -17.91
N TYR A 148 58.96 -11.66 -18.45
CA TYR A 148 58.65 -12.41 -19.66
C TYR A 148 57.36 -13.23 -19.51
N LYS A 149 57.16 -13.86 -18.35
CA LYS A 149 55.91 -14.57 -18.05
C LYS A 149 54.72 -13.61 -17.98
N GLU A 150 54.84 -12.51 -17.24
CA GLU A 150 53.79 -11.49 -17.12
C GLU A 150 53.43 -10.88 -18.49
N LEU A 151 54.41 -10.69 -19.36
CA LEU A 151 54.21 -10.21 -20.72
C LEU A 151 53.40 -11.20 -21.57
N ASN A 152 53.68 -12.51 -21.46
CA ASN A 152 52.88 -13.54 -22.12
C ASN A 152 51.45 -13.59 -21.55
N ASP A 153 51.31 -13.48 -20.22
CA ASP A 153 50.00 -13.44 -19.57
C ASP A 153 49.19 -12.20 -20.05
N LEU A 154 49.85 -11.05 -20.26
CA LEU A 154 49.23 -9.85 -20.85
C LEU A 154 48.86 -10.04 -22.33
N TYR A 155 49.67 -10.77 -23.08
CA TYR A 155 49.39 -11.12 -24.47
C TYR A 155 48.15 -12.03 -24.57
N GLU A 156 48.06 -13.04 -23.70
CA GLU A 156 46.86 -13.90 -23.58
C GLU A 156 45.63 -13.09 -23.18
N LEU A 157 45.75 -12.20 -22.18
CA LEU A 157 44.67 -11.32 -21.75
C LEU A 157 44.17 -10.42 -22.90
N TYR A 158 45.08 -9.91 -23.72
CA TYR A 158 44.73 -9.12 -24.89
C TYR A 158 43.96 -9.96 -25.92
N PHE A 159 44.46 -11.16 -26.25
CA PHE A 159 43.84 -12.04 -27.24
C PHE A 159 42.44 -12.51 -26.83
N GLU A 160 42.26 -12.89 -25.56
CA GLU A 160 40.96 -13.33 -25.03
C GLU A 160 39.91 -12.21 -25.07
N ASN A 161 40.31 -10.98 -24.79
CA ASN A 161 39.40 -9.84 -24.63
C ASN A 161 39.35 -8.90 -25.85
N GLN A 162 40.02 -9.25 -26.96
CA GLN A 162 40.08 -8.41 -28.17
C GLN A 162 38.68 -8.05 -28.70
N ASN A 163 37.74 -8.99 -28.63
CA ASN A 163 36.37 -8.80 -29.13
C ASN A 163 35.45 -8.06 -28.14
N SER A 164 35.78 -8.07 -26.85
CA SER A 164 34.96 -7.47 -25.79
C SER A 164 35.83 -7.06 -24.60
N PRO A 165 36.54 -5.93 -24.71
CA PRO A 165 37.43 -5.51 -23.64
C PRO A 165 36.64 -5.10 -22.38
N PRO A 166 37.23 -5.25 -21.19
CA PRO A 166 36.59 -4.84 -19.95
C PRO A 166 36.54 -3.31 -19.86
N ILE A 167 35.37 -2.75 -20.15
CA ILE A 167 35.15 -1.29 -20.17
C ILE A 167 34.69 -0.80 -18.78
N PRO A 168 35.26 0.31 -18.26
CA PRO A 168 34.77 0.93 -17.03
C PRO A 168 33.32 1.42 -17.13
N ARG A 169 32.60 1.46 -16.00
CA ARG A 169 31.22 1.95 -15.98
C ARG A 169 31.13 3.40 -16.48
N ASN A 170 30.11 3.69 -17.29
CA ASN A 170 29.87 4.99 -17.93
C ASN A 170 30.93 5.42 -18.97
N TYR A 171 31.80 4.51 -19.43
CA TYR A 171 32.61 4.76 -20.61
C TYR A 171 31.85 4.36 -21.87
N PRO A 172 31.85 5.22 -22.92
CA PRO A 172 31.40 4.81 -24.25
C PRO A 172 32.20 3.62 -24.79
N PRO A 173 31.64 2.84 -25.72
CA PRO A 173 32.27 1.61 -26.19
C PRO A 173 33.65 1.84 -26.81
N VAL A 174 33.81 2.81 -27.72
CA VAL A 174 35.10 3.05 -28.39
C VAL A 174 36.13 3.66 -27.43
N ASN A 175 35.72 4.64 -26.62
CA ASN A 175 36.65 5.25 -25.67
C ASN A 175 37.07 4.27 -24.58
N GLY A 176 36.18 3.37 -24.17
CA GLY A 176 36.48 2.32 -23.21
C GLY A 176 37.52 1.32 -23.74
N THR A 177 37.38 0.88 -24.99
CA THR A 177 38.36 -0.03 -25.62
C THR A 177 39.74 0.64 -25.74
N ILE A 178 39.78 1.90 -26.16
CA ILE A 178 41.02 2.68 -26.29
C ILE A 178 41.67 2.96 -24.93
N ALA A 179 40.88 3.27 -23.90
CA ALA A 179 41.42 3.45 -22.55
C ALA A 179 42.05 2.16 -22.02
N TRP A 180 41.45 1.00 -22.31
CA TRP A 180 42.00 -0.30 -21.95
C TRP A 180 43.32 -0.58 -22.68
N PHE A 181 43.42 -0.33 -23.99
CA PHE A 181 44.69 -0.47 -24.72
C PHE A 181 45.79 0.42 -24.15
N ARG A 182 45.47 1.69 -23.85
CA ARG A 182 46.43 2.63 -23.25
C ARG A 182 46.87 2.22 -21.86
N GLN A 183 45.98 1.63 -21.07
CA GLN A 183 46.35 1.09 -19.76
C GLN A 183 47.34 -0.07 -19.90
N LEU A 184 47.14 -0.96 -20.88
CA LEU A 184 48.07 -2.05 -21.16
C LEU A 184 49.43 -1.52 -21.62
N VAL A 185 49.45 -0.56 -22.55
CA VAL A 185 50.69 0.09 -23.01
C VAL A 185 51.41 0.77 -21.85
N ALA A 186 50.72 1.55 -21.02
CA ALA A 186 51.34 2.22 -19.87
C ALA A 186 51.97 1.23 -18.87
N ARG A 187 51.34 0.07 -18.63
CA ARG A 187 51.89 -0.99 -17.78
C ARG A 187 53.13 -1.64 -18.40
N LEU A 188 53.14 -1.83 -19.72
CA LEU A 188 54.29 -2.38 -20.44
C LEU A 188 55.47 -1.41 -20.39
N ASP A 189 55.22 -0.12 -20.67
CA ASP A 189 56.23 0.94 -20.69
C ASP A 189 56.86 1.18 -19.29
N GLU A 190 56.05 1.17 -18.23
CA GLU A 190 56.54 1.42 -16.85
C GLU A 190 57.58 0.38 -16.42
N VAL A 191 57.35 -0.89 -16.75
CA VAL A 191 58.27 -1.98 -16.40
C VAL A 191 59.50 -1.96 -17.30
N MET A 192 59.34 -1.69 -18.60
CA MET A 192 60.47 -1.62 -19.53
C MET A 192 61.42 -0.45 -19.25
N ALA A 193 60.90 0.72 -18.89
CA ALA A 193 61.72 1.87 -18.54
C ALA A 193 62.73 1.55 -17.40
N HIS A 194 62.32 0.73 -16.44
CA HIS A 194 63.20 0.29 -15.35
C HIS A 194 64.29 -0.71 -15.78
N PHE A 195 64.09 -1.45 -16.87
CA PHE A 195 65.10 -2.34 -17.44
C PHE A 195 66.03 -1.61 -18.40
N GLU A 196 65.56 -0.58 -19.10
CA GLU A 196 66.39 0.28 -19.95
C GLU A 196 67.46 1.05 -19.16
N ASP A 197 67.16 1.42 -17.91
CA ASP A 197 68.14 2.01 -16.98
C ASP A 197 69.30 1.05 -16.62
N GLU A 198 69.18 -0.26 -16.88
CA GLU A 198 70.14 -1.31 -16.51
C GLU A 198 70.68 -2.02 -17.78
N GLU A 199 71.54 -1.32 -18.55
CA GLU A 199 72.13 -1.77 -19.83
C GLU A 199 72.62 -3.25 -19.82
N ASN A 200 73.21 -3.71 -18.72
CA ASN A 200 73.75 -5.08 -18.61
C ASN A 200 72.69 -6.19 -18.60
N ALA A 201 71.43 -5.90 -18.24
CA ALA A 201 70.38 -6.91 -18.15
C ALA A 201 69.79 -7.26 -19.53
N LEU A 202 69.75 -6.28 -20.44
CA LEU A 202 69.15 -6.39 -21.78
C LEU A 202 70.07 -7.04 -22.82
N GLU A 203 71.39 -7.04 -22.60
CA GLU A 203 72.37 -7.70 -23.48
C GLU A 203 72.29 -9.24 -23.48
N THR A 204 71.47 -9.84 -22.61
CA THR A 204 71.28 -11.29 -22.55
C THR A 204 70.32 -11.81 -23.62
N GLU A 205 70.46 -13.09 -24.01
CA GLU A 205 69.58 -13.73 -25.02
C GLU A 205 68.10 -13.68 -24.62
N LEU A 206 67.81 -13.72 -23.31
CA LEU A 206 66.46 -13.58 -22.77
C LEU A 206 65.95 -12.13 -22.85
N GLY A 207 66.81 -11.14 -22.57
CA GLY A 207 66.49 -9.72 -22.73
C GLY A 207 66.13 -9.36 -24.17
N GLY A 208 66.88 -9.88 -25.14
CA GLY A 208 66.58 -9.69 -26.57
C GLY A 208 65.23 -10.30 -27.00
N LYS A 209 64.90 -11.51 -26.53
CA LYS A 209 63.59 -12.14 -26.78
C LYS A 209 62.46 -11.33 -26.17
N LEU A 210 62.64 -10.89 -24.92
CA LEU A 210 61.68 -10.06 -24.20
C LEU A 210 61.42 -8.72 -24.91
N TYR A 211 62.49 -8.05 -25.35
CA TYR A 211 62.39 -6.79 -26.09
C TYR A 211 61.63 -6.97 -27.42
N HIS A 212 61.86 -8.09 -28.11
CA HIS A 212 61.13 -8.41 -29.33
C HIS A 212 59.64 -8.64 -29.07
N THR A 213 59.28 -9.51 -28.11
CA THR A 213 57.88 -9.79 -27.75
C THR A 213 57.16 -8.55 -27.21
N TYR A 214 57.86 -7.72 -26.45
CA TYR A 214 57.37 -6.41 -26.00
C TYR A 214 57.10 -5.49 -27.19
N GLY A 215 58.05 -5.37 -28.12
CA GLY A 215 57.91 -4.52 -29.30
C GLY A 215 56.76 -4.95 -30.21
N GLU A 216 56.55 -6.27 -30.37
CA GLU A 216 55.42 -6.83 -31.10
C GLU A 216 54.08 -6.46 -30.45
N LEU A 217 53.90 -6.74 -29.16
CA LEU A 217 52.67 -6.43 -28.42
C LEU A 217 52.40 -4.93 -28.36
N HIS A 218 53.43 -4.12 -28.08
CA HIS A 218 53.31 -2.66 -28.04
C HIS A 218 52.89 -2.10 -29.42
N THR A 219 53.50 -2.57 -30.50
CA THR A 219 53.14 -2.13 -31.86
C THR A 219 51.72 -2.53 -32.24
N GLU A 220 51.31 -3.76 -31.89
CA GLU A 220 49.95 -4.25 -32.12
C GLU A 220 48.90 -3.42 -31.35
N LEU A 221 49.12 -3.15 -30.06
CA LEU A 221 48.20 -2.33 -29.25
C LEU A 221 48.06 -0.90 -29.79
N MET A 222 49.17 -0.28 -30.21
CA MET A 222 49.16 1.05 -30.83
C MET A 222 48.44 1.04 -32.18
N TYR A 223 48.60 -0.02 -32.97
CA TYR A 223 47.90 -0.18 -34.23
C TYR A 223 46.39 -0.35 -34.03
N GLN A 224 45.96 -1.14 -33.04
CA GLN A 224 44.55 -1.29 -32.69
C GLN A 224 43.94 0.03 -32.19
N GLU A 225 44.63 0.79 -31.35
CA GLU A 225 44.16 2.12 -30.93
C GLU A 225 43.84 3.00 -32.14
N GLU A 226 44.74 3.03 -33.14
CA GLU A 226 44.57 3.83 -34.35
C GLU A 226 43.43 3.32 -35.25
N ILE A 227 43.25 2.00 -35.37
CA ILE A 227 42.10 1.42 -36.11
C ILE A 227 40.78 1.81 -35.47
N HIS A 228 40.67 1.67 -34.14
CA HIS A 228 39.44 2.00 -33.42
C HIS A 228 39.14 3.51 -33.47
N HIS A 229 40.17 4.35 -33.35
CA HIS A 229 40.03 5.80 -33.52
C HIS A 229 39.59 6.17 -34.94
N ARG A 230 40.17 5.55 -35.97
CA ARG A 230 39.77 5.77 -37.37
C ARG A 230 38.36 5.29 -37.66
N GLY A 231 38.00 4.09 -37.18
CA GLY A 231 36.65 3.54 -37.34
C GLY A 231 35.60 4.43 -36.68
N TRP A 232 35.91 4.99 -35.52
CA TRP A 232 35.09 6.02 -34.90
C TRP A 232 35.03 7.31 -35.71
N TYR A 233 36.17 7.79 -36.23
CA TYR A 233 36.25 9.00 -37.05
C TYR A 233 35.32 8.93 -38.27
N GLU A 234 35.21 7.75 -38.90
CA GLU A 234 34.26 7.46 -39.98
C GLU A 234 32.81 7.33 -39.49
N HIS A 235 32.60 6.73 -38.31
CA HIS A 235 31.27 6.62 -37.70
C HIS A 235 30.64 7.99 -37.41
N VAL A 236 31.43 8.99 -37.00
CA VAL A 236 30.96 10.36 -36.74
C VAL A 236 30.22 10.96 -37.96
N ALA A 237 30.64 10.61 -39.18
CA ALA A 237 29.96 11.09 -40.40
C ALA A 237 28.50 10.61 -40.50
N LYS A 238 28.18 9.43 -39.95
CA LYS A 238 26.83 8.84 -39.96
C LYS A 238 25.86 9.54 -38.99
N ILE A 239 26.34 10.45 -38.15
CA ILE A 239 25.48 11.17 -37.19
C ILE A 239 24.63 12.23 -37.90
N GLN A 240 25.11 12.80 -39.01
CA GLN A 240 24.32 13.76 -39.77
C GLN A 240 23.00 13.16 -40.26
N SER A 241 23.03 11.91 -40.72
CA SER A 241 21.80 11.21 -41.10
C SER A 241 20.92 10.95 -39.87
N CYS A 242 21.49 10.62 -38.71
CA CYS A 242 20.75 10.43 -37.46
C CYS A 242 20.06 11.72 -36.96
N LEU A 243 20.69 12.88 -37.13
CA LEU A 243 20.12 14.18 -36.72
C LEU A 243 19.12 14.75 -37.73
N SER A 244 19.14 14.26 -38.98
CA SER A 244 18.18 14.63 -40.03
C SER A 244 16.81 13.94 -39.91
N VAL A 245 16.69 12.97 -39.01
CA VAL A 245 15.46 12.21 -38.77
C VAL A 245 14.40 13.07 -38.03
N PRO A 246 13.09 12.87 -38.30
CA PRO A 246 12.02 13.52 -37.54
C PRO A 246 12.10 13.26 -36.04
N LEU A 247 11.59 14.19 -35.22
CA LEU A 247 11.69 14.13 -33.75
C LEU A 247 10.92 12.95 -33.12
N LEU A 248 9.82 12.52 -33.74
CA LEU A 248 8.92 11.50 -33.21
C LEU A 248 8.74 10.34 -34.19
N LYS A 249 8.46 9.16 -33.66
CA LYS A 249 7.96 8.00 -34.41
C LYS A 249 6.67 7.50 -33.77
N ILE A 250 5.78 6.93 -34.60
CA ILE A 250 4.62 6.20 -34.11
C ILE A 250 5.13 4.87 -33.54
N GLY A 251 4.73 4.55 -32.30
CA GLY A 251 5.01 3.29 -31.63
C GLY A 251 4.08 2.18 -32.08
N ASP A 252 4.32 0.96 -31.58
CA ASP A 252 3.63 -0.26 -32.02
C ASP A 252 2.12 -0.26 -31.74
N ASN A 253 1.66 0.60 -30.82
CA ASN A 253 0.26 0.90 -30.61
C ASN A 253 -0.07 2.23 -31.31
N ALA A 254 -1.11 2.25 -32.16
CA ALA A 254 -1.48 3.34 -33.06
C ALA A 254 -1.62 4.75 -32.44
N ASN A 255 -1.66 4.88 -31.10
CA ASN A 255 -1.75 6.14 -30.37
C ASN A 255 -0.55 6.44 -29.44
N SER A 256 0.60 5.78 -29.62
CA SER A 256 1.79 6.01 -28.80
C SER A 256 2.89 6.71 -29.58
N TYR A 257 3.30 7.90 -29.15
CA TYR A 257 4.47 8.57 -29.70
C TYR A 257 5.73 8.07 -28.98
N LYS A 258 6.77 7.71 -29.73
CA LYS A 258 8.10 7.43 -29.19
C LYS A 258 9.06 8.49 -29.71
N VAL A 259 9.92 9.01 -28.84
CA VAL A 259 10.96 9.96 -29.25
C VAL A 259 11.94 9.25 -30.17
N ASN A 260 12.14 9.81 -31.36
CA ASN A 260 12.97 9.24 -32.40
C ASN A 260 14.39 9.82 -32.27
N PHE A 261 15.07 9.42 -31.20
CA PHE A 261 16.44 9.84 -30.89
C PHE A 261 17.35 8.61 -30.83
N HIS A 262 18.40 8.61 -31.64
CA HIS A 262 19.34 7.50 -31.72
C HIS A 262 20.39 7.60 -30.61
N ASN A 263 20.64 6.51 -29.87
CA ASN A 263 21.59 6.51 -28.74
C ASN A 263 23.01 6.93 -29.15
N SER A 264 23.39 6.63 -30.40
CA SER A 264 24.69 6.99 -30.98
C SER A 264 25.00 8.49 -30.98
N VAL A 265 23.99 9.37 -30.92
CA VAL A 265 24.23 10.82 -30.79
C VAL A 265 24.83 11.14 -29.41
N ILE A 266 24.30 10.53 -28.34
CA ILE A 266 24.84 10.71 -26.98
C ILE A 266 26.21 10.02 -26.85
N GLU A 267 26.36 8.82 -27.41
CA GLU A 267 27.63 8.09 -27.43
C GLU A 267 28.72 8.97 -28.05
N VAL A 268 28.50 9.51 -29.25
CA VAL A 268 29.52 10.32 -29.91
C VAL A 268 29.80 11.62 -29.18
N ILE A 269 28.81 12.27 -28.55
CA ILE A 269 29.06 13.46 -27.73
C ILE A 269 30.04 13.11 -26.60
N LEU A 270 29.80 12.01 -25.89
CA LEU A 270 30.67 11.56 -24.79
C LEU A 270 32.05 11.10 -25.30
N GLU A 271 32.09 10.38 -26.42
CA GLU A 271 33.33 9.91 -27.05
C GLU A 271 34.21 11.08 -27.48
N SER A 272 33.60 12.08 -28.13
CA SER A 272 34.27 13.29 -28.60
C SER A 272 34.84 14.12 -27.44
N GLU A 273 34.08 14.29 -26.35
CA GLU A 273 34.56 14.97 -25.13
C GLU A 273 35.76 14.25 -24.51
N ASN A 274 35.72 12.91 -24.48
CA ASN A 274 36.82 12.10 -23.97
C ASN A 274 38.05 12.14 -24.90
N PHE A 275 37.88 12.11 -26.22
CA PHE A 275 38.99 12.24 -27.17
C PHE A 275 39.68 13.60 -27.09
N LEU A 276 38.91 14.68 -26.84
CA LEU A 276 39.48 16.01 -26.58
C LEU A 276 40.33 16.02 -25.30
N ARG A 277 39.88 15.39 -24.22
CA ARG A 277 40.66 15.26 -22.97
C ARG A 277 41.93 14.45 -23.16
N ILE A 278 41.85 13.43 -24.00
CA ILE A 278 42.95 12.52 -24.35
C ILE A 278 43.96 13.18 -25.33
N GLY A 279 43.60 14.33 -25.93
CA GLY A 279 44.45 15.05 -26.88
C GLY A 279 44.49 14.44 -28.28
N ARG A 280 43.53 13.58 -28.64
CA ARG A 280 43.41 12.99 -29.99
C ARG A 280 42.58 13.91 -30.89
N LYS A 281 42.79 13.79 -32.21
CA LYS A 281 42.05 14.59 -33.20
C LYS A 281 40.58 14.15 -33.23
N VAL A 282 39.70 15.13 -33.23
CA VAL A 282 38.24 14.95 -33.31
C VAL A 282 37.75 15.58 -34.62
N PRO A 283 36.84 14.94 -35.37
CA PRO A 283 36.26 15.52 -36.58
C PRO A 283 35.57 16.87 -36.30
N ASP A 284 35.64 17.81 -37.24
CA ASP A 284 34.96 19.12 -37.12
C ASP A 284 33.45 18.97 -36.89
N LEU A 285 32.83 17.95 -37.49
CA LEU A 285 31.43 17.62 -37.29
C LEU A 285 31.12 17.28 -35.83
N ALA A 286 31.98 16.50 -35.16
CA ALA A 286 31.81 16.17 -33.75
C ALA A 286 31.97 17.40 -32.85
N LEU A 287 32.87 18.32 -33.19
CA LEU A 287 33.02 19.60 -32.47
C LEU A 287 31.74 20.45 -32.57
N LEU A 288 31.13 20.51 -33.76
CA LEU A 288 29.84 21.20 -33.95
C LEU A 288 28.72 20.55 -33.14
N VAL A 289 28.68 19.22 -33.06
CA VAL A 289 27.68 18.50 -32.25
C VAL A 289 27.88 18.74 -30.75
N ILE A 290 29.13 18.79 -30.27
CA ILE A 290 29.43 19.17 -28.87
C ILE A 290 28.95 20.60 -28.58
N LEU A 291 29.20 21.55 -29.47
CA LEU A 291 28.71 22.93 -29.31
C LEU A 291 27.18 23.01 -29.28
N CYS A 292 26.50 22.13 -30.02
CA CYS A 292 25.04 22.02 -30.05
C CYS A 292 24.44 21.15 -28.93
N LYS A 293 25.26 20.47 -28.11
CA LYS A 293 24.85 19.61 -26.98
C LYS A 293 23.74 20.22 -26.10
N PRO A 294 23.85 21.47 -25.58
CA PRO A 294 22.81 22.01 -24.71
C PRO A 294 21.46 22.17 -25.43
N LYS A 295 21.48 22.51 -26.72
CA LYS A 295 20.26 22.65 -27.53
C LYS A 295 19.61 21.29 -27.81
N ILE A 296 20.42 20.29 -28.16
CA ILE A 296 19.94 18.92 -28.42
C ILE A 296 19.36 18.30 -27.15
N ASN A 297 20.03 18.45 -26.01
CA ASN A 297 19.53 17.94 -24.72
C ASN A 297 18.23 18.63 -24.31
N PHE A 298 18.15 19.96 -24.43
CA PHE A 298 16.92 20.70 -24.15
C PHE A 298 15.76 20.22 -25.04
N ALA A 299 16.01 20.05 -26.35
CA ALA A 299 15.02 19.51 -27.27
C ALA A 299 14.60 18.08 -26.89
N TYR A 300 15.56 17.21 -26.56
CA TYR A 300 15.29 15.81 -26.24
C TYR A 300 14.48 15.66 -24.94
N GLU A 301 14.90 16.35 -23.88
CA GLU A 301 14.18 16.34 -22.60
C GLU A 301 12.79 16.98 -22.73
N GLY A 302 12.68 18.09 -23.48
CA GLY A 302 11.41 18.75 -23.76
C GLY A 302 10.43 17.85 -24.50
N VAL A 303 10.84 17.25 -25.63
CA VAL A 303 10.01 16.33 -26.41
C VAL A 303 9.62 15.11 -25.56
N LYS A 304 10.57 14.52 -24.82
CA LYS A 304 10.31 13.37 -23.95
C LYS A 304 9.27 13.69 -22.88
N ALA A 305 9.37 14.86 -22.24
CA ALA A 305 8.41 15.31 -21.23
C ALA A 305 7.01 15.53 -21.83
N LEU A 306 6.90 16.20 -22.99
CA LEU A 306 5.61 16.45 -23.64
C LEU A 306 4.92 15.18 -24.11
N VAL A 307 5.69 14.21 -24.64
CA VAL A 307 5.16 12.89 -25.03
C VAL A 307 4.66 12.11 -23.81
N ALA A 308 5.42 12.09 -22.72
CA ALA A 308 5.01 11.44 -21.48
C ALA A 308 3.71 12.06 -20.94
N ARG A 309 3.63 13.39 -20.92
CA ARG A 309 2.44 14.12 -20.48
C ARG A 309 1.21 13.84 -21.35
N ASN A 310 1.36 13.77 -22.68
CA ASN A 310 0.28 13.38 -23.58
C ASN A 310 -0.26 11.96 -23.25
N LEU A 311 0.63 11.01 -22.99
CA LEU A 311 0.24 9.65 -22.58
C LEU A 311 -0.49 9.63 -21.23
N GLU A 312 -0.08 10.46 -20.28
CA GLU A 312 -0.77 10.60 -18.98
C GLU A 312 -2.17 11.19 -19.15
N ILE A 313 -2.32 12.26 -19.93
CA ILE A 313 -3.63 12.87 -20.22
C ILE A 313 -4.56 11.82 -20.86
N ARG A 314 -4.11 11.08 -21.88
CA ARG A 314 -4.92 10.03 -22.53
C ARG A 314 -5.33 8.88 -21.60
N LYS A 315 -4.54 8.61 -20.55
CA LYS A 315 -4.89 7.63 -19.51
C LYS A 315 -5.84 8.20 -18.46
N SER A 316 -5.74 9.49 -18.16
CA SER A 316 -6.57 10.17 -17.17
C SER A 316 -8.04 10.31 -17.59
N VAL A 317 -8.31 10.23 -18.90
CA VAL A 317 -9.66 10.35 -19.46
C VAL A 317 -10.48 9.07 -19.23
N PRO A 318 -11.62 9.15 -18.50
CA PRO A 318 -12.58 8.05 -18.36
C PRO A 318 -13.12 7.57 -19.71
N GLN A 319 -13.44 6.27 -19.81
CA GLN A 319 -13.96 5.67 -21.05
C GLN A 319 -15.26 6.32 -21.55
N ILE A 320 -16.03 6.90 -20.64
CA ILE A 320 -17.33 7.54 -20.92
C ILE A 320 -17.15 8.82 -21.76
N PHE A 321 -16.00 9.51 -21.64
CA PHE A 321 -15.73 10.76 -22.35
C PHE A 321 -14.87 10.59 -23.60
N VAL A 322 -14.50 9.35 -23.98
CA VAL A 322 -13.55 9.09 -25.07
C VAL A 322 -14.06 9.64 -26.41
N ASN A 323 -15.35 9.49 -26.70
CA ASN A 323 -15.92 10.00 -27.95
C ASN A 323 -16.01 11.53 -27.95
N LEU A 324 -16.46 12.14 -26.83
CA LEU A 324 -16.58 13.59 -26.70
C LEU A 324 -15.23 14.32 -26.70
N ILE A 325 -14.18 13.68 -26.17
CA ILE A 325 -12.81 14.24 -26.13
C ILE A 325 -12.07 14.05 -27.46
N GLN A 326 -12.60 13.24 -28.39
CA GLN A 326 -11.93 12.96 -29.66
C GLN A 326 -11.62 14.24 -30.46
N SER A 327 -12.51 15.24 -30.44
CA SER A 327 -12.29 16.55 -31.07
C SER A 327 -11.05 17.29 -30.50
N GLN A 328 -10.88 17.27 -29.18
CA GLN A 328 -9.72 17.84 -28.49
C GLN A 328 -8.45 17.00 -28.72
N MET A 329 -8.59 15.68 -28.84
CA MET A 329 -7.48 14.78 -29.19
C MET A 329 -7.01 15.00 -30.63
N MET A 330 -7.92 15.32 -31.57
CA MET A 330 -7.54 15.70 -32.94
C MET A 330 -6.77 17.02 -32.96
N LYS A 331 -7.18 18.03 -32.18
CA LYS A 331 -6.42 19.28 -32.00
C LYS A 331 -5.01 19.01 -31.45
N LEU A 332 -4.89 18.06 -30.53
CA LEU A 332 -3.61 17.63 -29.97
C LEU A 332 -2.74 16.88 -31.00
N ASP A 333 -3.34 15.95 -31.75
CA ASP A 333 -2.65 15.17 -32.79
C ASP A 333 -2.16 16.06 -33.94
N ALA A 334 -2.96 17.07 -34.32
CA ALA A 334 -2.57 18.10 -35.29
C ALA A 334 -1.36 18.92 -34.81
N ALA A 335 -1.23 19.18 -33.50
CA ALA A 335 -0.09 19.87 -32.93
C ALA A 335 1.19 19.01 -32.94
N PHE A 336 1.07 17.68 -32.82
CA PHE A 336 2.19 16.75 -32.89
C PHE A 336 2.58 16.34 -34.33
N LEU A 337 1.69 16.53 -35.32
CA LEU A 337 1.92 16.19 -36.72
C LEU A 337 3.22 16.79 -37.31
N PRO A 338 3.56 18.08 -37.09
CA PRO A 338 4.80 18.67 -37.60
C PRO A 338 6.07 17.97 -37.06
N CYS A 339 6.02 17.42 -35.84
CA CYS A 339 7.12 16.71 -35.20
C CYS A 339 7.33 15.29 -35.77
N LEU A 340 6.35 14.76 -36.51
CA LEU A 340 6.42 13.45 -37.17
C LEU A 340 6.98 13.53 -38.59
N SER A 341 6.75 14.64 -39.31
CA SER A 341 7.07 14.72 -40.74
C SER A 341 8.20 15.70 -41.09
N ASN A 342 8.18 16.94 -40.55
CA ASN A 342 8.94 18.04 -41.15
C ASN A 342 10.12 18.53 -40.30
N ILE A 343 10.11 18.28 -38.99
CA ILE A 343 11.08 18.86 -38.06
C ILE A 343 12.13 17.82 -37.70
N SER A 344 13.38 18.10 -38.00
CA SER A 344 14.54 17.31 -37.57
C SER A 344 15.23 17.93 -36.36
N TRP A 345 16.15 17.18 -35.72
CA TRP A 345 16.93 17.62 -34.55
C TRP A 345 17.86 18.81 -34.80
N THR A 346 18.00 19.25 -36.06
CA THR A 346 18.80 20.41 -36.47
C THR A 346 17.97 21.69 -36.67
N SER A 347 16.63 21.62 -36.56
CA SER A 347 15.77 22.77 -36.79
C SER A 347 15.89 23.82 -35.69
N LEU A 348 15.92 25.10 -36.09
CA LEU A 348 15.94 26.25 -35.16
C LEU A 348 14.57 26.54 -34.54
N THR A 349 13.49 25.97 -35.08
CA THR A 349 12.10 26.22 -34.63
C THR A 349 11.64 25.32 -33.49
N ILE A 350 12.49 24.40 -33.01
CA ILE A 350 12.14 23.43 -31.96
C ILE A 350 11.55 24.11 -30.71
N PRO A 351 12.16 25.17 -30.11
CA PRO A 351 11.62 25.77 -28.89
C PRO A 351 10.21 26.34 -29.05
N GLN A 352 9.94 27.03 -30.18
CA GLN A 352 8.63 27.64 -30.45
C GLN A 352 7.53 26.58 -30.60
N ILE A 353 7.87 25.43 -31.19
CA ILE A 353 6.93 24.34 -31.41
C ILE A 353 6.69 23.57 -30.11
N LEU A 354 7.72 23.39 -29.28
CA LEU A 354 7.57 22.82 -27.93
C LEU A 354 6.68 23.70 -27.05
N ASP A 355 6.85 25.03 -27.10
CA ASP A 355 5.99 25.96 -26.37
C ASP A 355 4.54 25.96 -26.91
N GLY A 356 4.37 25.88 -28.23
CA GLY A 356 3.05 25.72 -28.85
C GLY A 356 2.33 24.44 -28.42
N ILE A 357 3.02 23.30 -28.46
CA ILE A 357 2.51 22.00 -28.01
C ILE A 357 2.21 22.04 -26.51
N LYS A 358 3.09 22.65 -25.71
CA LYS A 358 2.90 22.80 -24.26
C LYS A 358 1.64 23.60 -23.95
N ASN A 359 1.42 24.73 -24.63
CA ASN A 359 0.22 25.54 -24.43
C ASN A 359 -1.08 24.78 -24.79
N ILE A 360 -1.06 23.98 -25.86
CA ILE A 360 -2.21 23.15 -26.25
C ILE A 360 -2.42 22.02 -25.23
N LEU A 361 -1.35 21.35 -24.80
CA LEU A 361 -1.41 20.34 -23.74
C LEU A 361 -1.92 20.92 -22.43
N ASP A 362 -1.51 22.13 -22.04
CA ASP A 362 -1.99 22.81 -20.83
C ASP A 362 -3.51 23.05 -20.91
N LYS A 363 -4.01 23.51 -22.06
CA LYS A 363 -5.45 23.72 -22.26
C LYS A 363 -6.24 22.40 -22.19
N VAL A 364 -5.77 21.35 -22.86
CA VAL A 364 -6.45 20.03 -22.87
C VAL A 364 -6.36 19.36 -21.50
N ASP A 365 -5.24 19.47 -20.79
CA ASP A 365 -5.05 18.94 -19.44
C ASP A 365 -5.96 19.66 -18.42
N MET A 366 -6.02 20.99 -18.45
CA MET A 366 -6.95 21.76 -17.61
C MET A 366 -8.40 21.37 -17.89
N PHE A 367 -8.78 21.24 -19.16
CA PHE A 367 -10.11 20.81 -19.54
C PHE A 367 -10.45 19.40 -19.02
N CYS A 368 -9.53 18.43 -19.18
CA CYS A 368 -9.73 17.06 -18.69
C CYS A 368 -9.80 17.00 -17.16
N LYS A 369 -8.97 17.78 -16.46
CA LYS A 369 -9.00 17.89 -14.99
C LYS A 369 -10.32 18.45 -14.51
N GLU A 370 -10.74 19.59 -15.05
CA GLU A 370 -12.01 20.20 -14.66
C GLU A 370 -13.21 19.28 -14.95
N ALA A 371 -13.19 18.54 -16.07
CA ALA A 371 -14.24 17.56 -16.37
C ALA A 371 -14.24 16.37 -15.40
N ASN A 372 -13.06 15.87 -15.02
CA ASN A 372 -12.91 14.81 -14.02
C ASN A 372 -13.34 15.29 -12.63
N ASP A 373 -12.91 16.49 -12.21
CA ASP A 373 -13.25 17.09 -10.92
C ASP A 373 -14.77 17.32 -10.81
N MET A 374 -15.42 17.80 -11.88
CA MET A 374 -16.88 17.93 -11.90
C MET A 374 -17.58 16.58 -11.79
N LYS A 375 -17.10 15.57 -12.54
CA LYS A 375 -17.63 14.21 -12.45
C LYS A 375 -17.44 13.63 -11.03
N GLU A 376 -16.29 13.82 -10.39
CA GLU A 376 -15.99 13.22 -9.09
C GLU A 376 -16.68 13.96 -7.94
N ALA A 377 -16.48 15.28 -7.83
CA ALA A 377 -16.97 16.05 -6.69
C ALA A 377 -18.46 16.44 -6.82
N ARG A 378 -18.94 16.79 -8.02
CA ARG A 378 -20.33 17.25 -8.18
C ARG A 378 -21.31 16.13 -8.50
N VAL A 379 -20.87 15.09 -9.21
CA VAL A 379 -21.76 13.98 -9.60
C VAL A 379 -21.53 12.74 -8.74
N ASP A 380 -20.32 12.20 -8.67
CA ASP A 380 -20.10 10.93 -7.98
C ASP A 380 -20.30 11.03 -6.46
N GLU A 381 -19.76 12.08 -5.82
CA GLU A 381 -19.92 12.31 -4.37
C GLU A 381 -21.39 12.55 -4.01
N THR A 382 -22.13 13.33 -4.80
CA THR A 382 -23.56 13.59 -4.55
C THR A 382 -24.38 12.31 -4.69
N LEU A 383 -24.09 11.48 -5.69
CA LEU A 383 -24.74 10.18 -5.87
C LEU A 383 -24.35 9.17 -4.77
N GLU A 384 -23.12 9.21 -4.27
CA GLU A 384 -22.71 8.38 -3.13
C GLU A 384 -23.45 8.77 -1.85
N VAL A 385 -23.55 10.08 -1.57
CA VAL A 385 -24.35 10.61 -0.46
C VAL A 385 -25.79 10.14 -0.57
N ILE A 386 -26.42 10.22 -1.75
CA ILE A 386 -27.78 9.69 -2.00
C ILE A 386 -27.85 8.20 -1.65
N GLY A 387 -26.86 7.41 -2.08
CA GLY A 387 -26.81 5.97 -1.85
C GLY A 387 -26.65 5.55 -0.40
N ASP A 388 -26.10 6.41 0.45
CA ASP A 388 -25.86 6.15 1.88
C ASP A 388 -26.93 6.75 2.80
N GLN A 389 -27.87 7.54 2.27
CA GLN A 389 -28.98 8.07 3.06
C GLN A 389 -29.93 6.98 3.56
N MET A 390 -30.30 7.06 4.84
CA MET A 390 -31.33 6.21 5.44
C MET A 390 -32.72 6.81 5.23
N LEU A 391 -33.58 6.11 4.48
CA LEU A 391 -34.91 6.60 4.09
C LEU A 391 -35.98 6.51 5.20
N ILE A 392 -35.67 5.87 6.33
CA ILE A 392 -36.56 5.66 7.48
C ILE A 392 -35.96 6.28 8.73
N PHE A 393 -36.83 6.86 9.56
CA PHE A 393 -36.49 7.18 10.94
C PHE A 393 -36.56 5.90 11.79
N ILE A 394 -35.38 5.37 12.14
CA ILE A 394 -35.28 4.24 13.07
C ILE A 394 -35.24 4.79 14.49
N PRO A 395 -36.19 4.43 15.36
CA PRO A 395 -36.28 5.04 16.68
C PRO A 395 -35.13 4.55 17.59
N PRO A 396 -34.55 5.44 18.41
CA PRO A 396 -33.46 5.09 19.33
C PRO A 396 -33.94 4.34 20.59
N GLN A 397 -35.24 4.44 20.91
CA GLN A 397 -35.92 3.74 22.01
C GLN A 397 -37.24 3.19 21.48
N ALA A 398 -37.85 2.23 22.18
CA ALA A 398 -39.15 1.71 21.79
C ALA A 398 -40.20 2.83 21.80
N MET A 399 -41.03 2.86 20.77
CA MET A 399 -42.07 3.88 20.61
C MET A 399 -43.42 3.25 20.29
N ASP A 400 -44.49 3.98 20.57
CA ASP A 400 -45.81 3.61 20.08
C ASP A 400 -45.84 3.61 18.54
N GLY A 401 -46.49 2.60 17.96
CA GLY A 401 -46.51 2.39 16.51
C GLY A 401 -47.15 3.54 15.73
N LEU A 402 -48.14 4.22 16.30
CA LEU A 402 -48.80 5.36 15.67
C LEU A 402 -47.91 6.61 15.71
N VAL A 403 -47.23 6.86 16.82
CA VAL A 403 -46.28 7.98 16.97
C VAL A 403 -45.08 7.78 16.06
N TRP A 404 -44.54 6.56 15.99
CA TRP A 404 -43.44 6.22 15.09
C TRP A 404 -43.83 6.44 13.63
N TYR A 405 -45.02 5.98 13.21
CA TYR A 405 -45.50 6.19 11.85
C TYR A 405 -45.61 7.68 11.48
N LYS A 406 -46.14 8.52 12.37
CA LYS A 406 -46.24 9.97 12.13
C LYS A 406 -44.87 10.64 11.98
N LYS A 407 -43.95 10.38 12.92
CA LYS A 407 -42.57 10.91 12.84
C LYS A 407 -41.85 10.42 11.57
N ASN A 408 -42.12 9.19 11.16
CA ASN A 408 -41.55 8.66 9.93
C ASN A 408 -42.12 9.35 8.68
N LEU A 409 -43.41 9.72 8.65
CA LEU A 409 -43.98 10.49 7.53
C LEU A 409 -43.30 11.86 7.38
N ASP A 410 -43.13 12.60 8.48
CA ASP A 410 -42.47 13.91 8.47
C ASP A 410 -41.00 13.79 8.03
N TYR A 411 -40.29 12.78 8.54
CA TYR A 411 -38.91 12.49 8.15
C TYR A 411 -38.80 12.10 6.67
N CYS A 412 -39.68 11.22 6.19
CA CYS A 412 -39.74 10.81 4.79
C CYS A 412 -39.98 12.00 3.86
N GLN A 413 -40.84 12.96 4.23
CA GLN A 413 -41.05 14.18 3.43
C GLN A 413 -39.79 15.04 3.35
N ASN A 414 -39.09 15.25 4.47
CA ASN A 414 -37.85 16.02 4.50
C ASN A 414 -36.75 15.36 3.65
N ILE A 415 -36.61 14.04 3.76
CA ILE A 415 -35.66 13.27 2.96
C ILE A 415 -36.03 13.26 1.48
N THR A 416 -37.31 13.14 1.14
CA THR A 416 -37.74 13.25 -0.26
C THR A 416 -37.35 14.59 -0.87
N ASN A 417 -37.52 15.70 -0.13
CA ASN A 417 -37.11 17.02 -0.60
C ASN A 417 -35.58 17.13 -0.74
N ASP A 418 -34.81 16.65 0.23
CA ASP A 418 -33.33 16.65 0.18
C ASP A 418 -32.80 15.79 -0.98
N LEU A 419 -33.33 14.58 -1.16
CA LEU A 419 -32.99 13.69 -2.27
C LEU A 419 -33.37 14.30 -3.62
N GLN A 420 -34.51 14.97 -3.71
CA GLN A 420 -34.93 15.65 -4.94
C GLN A 420 -33.95 16.78 -5.30
N ILE A 421 -33.57 17.63 -4.33
CA ILE A 421 -32.61 18.72 -4.55
C ILE A 421 -31.26 18.16 -4.98
N LYS A 422 -30.77 17.11 -4.32
CA LYS A 422 -29.48 16.47 -4.65
C LYS A 422 -29.50 15.79 -6.02
N SER A 423 -30.58 15.07 -6.33
CA SER A 423 -30.77 14.43 -7.63
C SER A 423 -30.84 15.46 -8.77
N GLN A 424 -31.50 16.61 -8.54
CA GLN A 424 -31.56 17.71 -9.50
C GLN A 424 -30.21 18.41 -9.66
N THR A 425 -29.50 18.67 -8.57
CA THR A 425 -28.16 19.28 -8.61
C THR A 425 -27.17 18.40 -9.38
N ALA A 426 -27.29 17.07 -9.22
CA ALA A 426 -26.50 16.11 -9.98
C ALA A 426 -26.88 16.09 -11.47
N GLU A 427 -28.18 16.22 -11.81
CA GLU A 427 -28.67 16.34 -13.19
C GLU A 427 -28.12 17.62 -13.86
N GLU A 428 -28.23 18.76 -13.18
CA GLU A 428 -27.69 20.05 -13.64
C GLU A 428 -26.17 20.00 -13.84
N ALA A 429 -25.43 19.35 -12.92
CA ALA A 429 -23.99 19.18 -13.07
C ALA A 429 -23.60 18.27 -14.24
N VAL A 430 -24.40 17.23 -14.54
CA VAL A 430 -24.19 16.37 -15.72
C VAL A 430 -24.49 17.13 -17.01
N ILE A 431 -25.54 17.95 -17.03
CA ILE A 431 -25.87 18.82 -18.17
C ILE A 431 -24.74 19.84 -18.40
N GLU A 432 -24.29 20.54 -17.36
CA GLU A 432 -23.17 21.49 -17.44
C GLU A 432 -21.88 20.83 -17.93
N LEU A 433 -21.61 19.60 -17.46
CA LEU A 433 -20.46 18.82 -17.91
C LEU A 433 -20.55 18.49 -19.41
N ILE A 434 -21.72 18.03 -19.88
CA ILE A 434 -21.95 17.71 -21.30
C ILE A 434 -21.87 19.01 -22.13
N ASP A 435 -22.51 20.08 -21.69
CA ASP A 435 -22.50 21.38 -22.37
C ASP A 435 -21.08 21.94 -22.49
N LYS A 436 -20.22 21.69 -21.49
CA LYS A 436 -18.80 22.04 -21.57
C LYS A 436 -18.03 21.22 -22.61
N PHE A 437 -18.32 19.92 -22.75
CA PHE A 437 -17.77 19.11 -23.86
C PHE A 437 -18.28 19.60 -25.21
N VAL A 438 -19.55 19.96 -25.27
CA VAL A 438 -20.19 20.49 -26.46
C VAL A 438 -19.56 21.83 -26.83
N GLU A 439 -19.40 22.78 -25.92
CA GLU A 439 -18.76 24.09 -26.15
C GLU A 439 -17.34 23.93 -26.74
N ALA A 440 -16.58 22.97 -26.24
CA ALA A 440 -15.21 22.70 -26.69
C ALA A 440 -15.09 22.18 -28.14
N ILE A 441 -16.18 21.70 -28.75
CA ILE A 441 -16.22 21.24 -30.16
C ILE A 441 -16.38 22.46 -31.07
N GLU A 442 -15.30 22.99 -31.61
CA GLU A 442 -15.34 24.10 -32.58
C GLU A 442 -15.41 23.55 -34.00
N ASP A 443 -16.58 23.05 -34.43
CA ASP A 443 -16.81 22.71 -35.84
C ASP A 443 -17.52 23.87 -36.57
N PRO A 444 -16.99 24.37 -37.70
CA PRO A 444 -17.55 25.50 -38.45
C PRO A 444 -18.87 25.20 -39.19
N ASN A 445 -19.39 23.97 -39.09
CA ASN A 445 -20.61 23.50 -39.78
C ASN A 445 -21.82 23.32 -38.84
N ILE A 446 -21.73 23.77 -37.58
CA ILE A 446 -22.77 23.57 -36.56
C ILE A 446 -23.33 24.92 -36.11
N ASP A 447 -24.63 25.15 -36.31
CA ASP A 447 -25.32 26.34 -35.80
C ASP A 447 -25.33 26.34 -34.26
N GLY A 448 -24.93 27.47 -33.65
CA GLY A 448 -24.66 27.58 -32.22
C GLY A 448 -25.85 27.31 -31.29
N GLU A 449 -27.09 27.38 -31.78
CA GLU A 449 -28.31 27.14 -31.01
C GLU A 449 -28.79 25.68 -31.04
N GLU A 450 -28.58 24.93 -32.13
CA GLU A 450 -28.99 23.51 -32.24
C GLU A 450 -28.05 22.53 -31.51
N LYS A 451 -26.89 23.04 -31.10
CA LYS A 451 -25.81 22.30 -30.45
C LYS A 451 -26.14 21.87 -29.03
N PHE A 452 -26.91 22.69 -28.31
CA PHE A 452 -27.33 22.45 -26.93
C PHE A 452 -28.66 21.68 -26.84
N ASP A 453 -29.38 21.50 -27.95
CA ASP A 453 -30.63 20.72 -28.01
C ASP A 453 -30.35 19.22 -28.26
N TRP A 454 -29.61 18.62 -27.33
CA TRP A 454 -29.26 17.19 -27.35
C TRP A 454 -30.15 16.33 -26.43
N LEU A 455 -30.91 16.95 -25.52
CA LEU A 455 -31.69 16.26 -24.48
C LEU A 455 -33.07 15.82 -24.99
N ASP A 456 -33.20 14.57 -25.43
CA ASP A 456 -34.48 13.96 -25.81
C ASP A 456 -34.94 12.92 -24.78
N ALA A 457 -35.91 13.28 -23.93
CA ALA A 457 -36.48 12.43 -22.91
C ALA A 457 -37.09 11.12 -23.46
N ALA A 458 -37.46 11.06 -24.74
CA ALA A 458 -38.01 9.86 -25.38
C ALA A 458 -36.93 8.84 -25.81
N LYS A 459 -35.68 9.28 -26.02
CA LYS A 459 -34.55 8.45 -26.50
C LYS A 459 -33.65 7.90 -25.39
N ILE A 460 -33.94 8.17 -24.11
CA ILE A 460 -33.19 7.59 -22.98
C ILE A 460 -33.32 6.06 -23.02
N LYS A 461 -32.26 5.37 -23.47
CA LYS A 461 -32.20 3.91 -23.53
C LYS A 461 -31.91 3.33 -22.14
N PRO A 462 -32.56 2.22 -21.74
CA PRO A 462 -32.31 1.57 -20.46
C PRO A 462 -31.01 0.74 -20.41
N VAL A 463 -30.28 0.61 -21.52
CA VAL A 463 -29.11 -0.28 -21.64
C VAL A 463 -27.91 0.47 -22.18
N PHE A 464 -26.85 0.51 -21.36
CA PHE A 464 -25.50 0.97 -21.73
C PHE A 464 -24.66 -0.25 -22.13
N VAL A 465 -24.20 -0.30 -23.38
CA VAL A 465 -23.30 -1.35 -23.87
C VAL A 465 -21.90 -0.75 -23.91
N ILE A 466 -21.10 -1.05 -22.88
CA ILE A 466 -19.66 -0.81 -22.95
C ILE A 466 -19.14 -1.68 -24.09
N LYS A 467 -18.71 -1.07 -25.19
CA LYS A 467 -17.82 -1.78 -26.13
C LYS A 467 -16.49 -2.00 -25.39
N PRO A 468 -16.06 -3.24 -25.14
CA PRO A 468 -14.77 -3.46 -24.50
C PRO A 468 -13.65 -2.89 -25.37
N ARG A 469 -12.67 -2.22 -24.75
CA ARG A 469 -11.40 -1.90 -25.42
C ARG A 469 -10.77 -3.23 -25.86
N GLY A 470 -10.65 -3.44 -27.17
CA GLY A 470 -9.81 -4.50 -27.74
C GLY A 470 -10.52 -5.77 -28.23
N GLN A 471 -11.65 -5.65 -28.93
CA GLN A 471 -12.08 -6.70 -29.87
C GLN A 471 -12.93 -6.09 -30.99
N GLY A 472 -12.27 -5.30 -31.84
CA GLY A 472 -12.72 -4.96 -33.18
C GLY A 472 -11.53 -5.17 -34.09
N ASP A 473 -11.71 -5.95 -35.15
CA ASP A 473 -10.69 -6.39 -36.10
C ASP A 473 -9.67 -5.30 -36.43
N ASP A 474 -8.39 -5.64 -36.25
CA ASP A 474 -7.19 -4.84 -36.44
C ASP A 474 -6.87 -4.54 -37.93
N ASP A 475 -7.88 -4.43 -38.80
CA ASP A 475 -7.68 -4.43 -40.27
C ASP A 475 -8.22 -3.20 -41.03
N ASP A 476 -8.68 -2.14 -40.36
CA ASP A 476 -9.20 -0.95 -41.05
C ASP A 476 -8.59 0.37 -40.51
N ALA A 477 -7.26 0.48 -40.54
CA ALA A 477 -6.52 1.69 -40.16
C ALA A 477 -6.68 2.88 -41.15
N TYR A 478 -7.52 2.76 -42.18
CA TYR A 478 -7.79 3.83 -43.15
C TYR A 478 -9.28 3.88 -43.55
N LYS A 479 -10.17 4.13 -42.59
CA LYS A 479 -11.48 4.70 -42.91
C LYS A 479 -11.41 6.22 -42.77
N LYS A 480 -11.46 6.86 -43.95
CA LYS A 480 -11.77 8.27 -44.23
C LYS A 480 -12.48 8.95 -43.08
N GLU A 481 -12.07 10.19 -42.77
CA GLU A 481 -12.85 11.22 -42.09
C GLU A 481 -14.35 10.98 -42.32
N LYS A 482 -15.01 10.31 -41.37
CA LYS A 482 -16.46 10.43 -41.28
C LYS A 482 -16.66 11.83 -40.73
N GLU A 483 -17.22 12.71 -41.54
CA GLU A 483 -17.78 13.96 -41.05
C GLU A 483 -18.59 13.63 -39.79
N TYR A 484 -18.13 14.13 -38.65
CA TYR A 484 -18.79 13.92 -37.37
C TYR A 484 -20.14 14.65 -37.47
N SER A 485 -21.21 13.89 -37.67
CA SER A 485 -22.54 14.47 -37.88
C SER A 485 -23.09 15.00 -36.55
N ILE A 486 -23.93 16.03 -36.60
CA ILE A 486 -24.64 16.57 -35.43
C ILE A 486 -25.42 15.46 -34.71
N ASP A 487 -25.95 14.48 -35.46
CA ASP A 487 -26.65 13.32 -34.90
C ASP A 487 -25.75 12.37 -34.11
N ASP A 488 -24.47 12.24 -34.49
CA ASP A 488 -23.49 11.41 -33.78
C ASP A 488 -23.08 12.09 -32.47
N LEU A 489 -22.89 13.42 -32.47
CA LEU A 489 -22.65 14.21 -31.26
C LEU A 489 -23.81 14.10 -30.27
N LYS A 490 -25.05 14.26 -30.74
CA LYS A 490 -26.25 14.14 -29.90
C LYS A 490 -26.38 12.72 -29.34
N ALA A 491 -26.00 11.69 -30.09
CA ALA A 491 -25.98 10.31 -29.61
C ALA A 491 -24.94 10.08 -28.50
N ASP A 492 -23.71 10.61 -28.67
CA ASP A 492 -22.64 10.51 -27.67
C ASP A 492 -23.00 11.26 -26.37
N CYS A 493 -23.59 12.47 -26.48
CA CYS A 493 -24.07 13.23 -25.32
C CYS A 493 -25.18 12.50 -24.55
N MET A 494 -26.14 11.92 -25.27
CA MET A 494 -27.21 11.11 -24.68
C MET A 494 -26.70 9.82 -24.04
N GLU A 495 -25.62 9.23 -24.56
CA GLU A 495 -24.99 8.07 -23.96
C GLU A 495 -24.39 8.40 -22.59
N VAL A 496 -23.64 9.51 -22.48
CA VAL A 496 -23.10 10.01 -21.21
C VAL A 496 -24.21 10.33 -20.21
N TYR A 497 -25.25 11.04 -20.64
CA TYR A 497 -26.41 11.36 -19.80
C TYR A 497 -27.12 10.10 -19.27
N SER A 498 -27.34 9.10 -20.15
CA SER A 498 -27.96 7.83 -19.78
C SER A 498 -27.12 7.04 -18.77
N PHE A 499 -25.79 7.13 -18.87
CA PHE A 499 -24.87 6.48 -17.93
C PHE A 499 -25.02 7.04 -16.52
N PHE A 500 -25.04 8.37 -16.36
CA PHE A 500 -25.20 9.00 -15.06
C PHE A 500 -26.62 8.83 -14.49
N ASN A 501 -27.65 8.83 -15.34
CA ASN A 501 -29.03 8.53 -14.92
C ASN A 501 -29.13 7.11 -14.34
N ARG A 502 -28.46 6.12 -14.95
CA ARG A 502 -28.36 4.77 -14.39
C ARG A 502 -27.61 4.76 -13.05
N LYS A 503 -26.53 5.55 -12.93
CA LYS A 503 -25.77 5.64 -11.68
C LYS A 503 -26.61 6.25 -10.54
N ASN A 504 -27.41 7.27 -10.83
CA ASN A 504 -28.40 7.80 -9.89
C ASN A 504 -29.40 6.71 -9.45
N MET A 505 -29.82 5.89 -10.41
CA MET A 505 -30.70 4.76 -10.13
C MET A 505 -30.09 3.67 -9.25
N ASP A 506 -28.83 3.35 -9.48
CA ASP A 506 -28.10 2.42 -8.64
C ASP A 506 -27.91 2.98 -7.21
N ALA A 507 -27.69 4.29 -7.07
CA ALA A 507 -27.63 4.97 -5.78
C ALA A 507 -28.97 4.88 -5.02
N LEU A 508 -30.09 5.22 -5.67
CA LEU A 508 -31.43 5.08 -5.07
C LEU A 508 -31.72 3.62 -4.67
N THR A 509 -31.31 2.67 -5.50
CA THR A 509 -31.43 1.23 -5.20
C THR A 509 -30.58 0.83 -3.99
N LYS A 510 -29.34 1.36 -3.87
CA LYS A 510 -28.44 1.15 -2.73
C LYS A 510 -29.05 1.69 -1.43
N ALA A 511 -29.57 2.92 -1.45
CA ALA A 511 -30.20 3.56 -0.29
C ALA A 511 -31.42 2.77 0.21
N THR A 512 -32.28 2.35 -0.73
CA THR A 512 -33.46 1.52 -0.46
C THR A 512 -33.07 0.21 0.18
N ARG A 513 -32.09 -0.48 -0.41
CA ARG A 513 -31.59 -1.75 0.09
C ARG A 513 -31.00 -1.64 1.50
N ASN A 514 -30.15 -0.64 1.72
CA ASN A 514 -29.49 -0.41 3.02
C ASN A 514 -30.52 -0.10 4.12
N THR A 515 -31.52 0.71 3.78
CA THR A 515 -32.61 1.07 4.71
C THR A 515 -33.44 -0.17 5.08
N LEU A 516 -33.89 -0.95 4.09
CA LEU A 516 -34.68 -2.18 4.34
C LEU A 516 -33.87 -3.25 5.10
N ARG A 517 -32.57 -3.36 4.82
CA ARG A 517 -31.67 -4.28 5.54
C ARG A 517 -31.55 -3.87 7.01
N SER A 518 -31.30 -2.59 7.29
CA SER A 518 -31.18 -2.08 8.66
C SER A 518 -32.48 -2.26 9.45
N LEU A 519 -33.63 -2.02 8.80
CA LEU A 519 -34.94 -2.28 9.40
C LEU A 519 -35.14 -3.77 9.70
N ARG A 520 -34.73 -4.64 8.78
CA ARG A 520 -34.83 -6.10 8.96
C ARG A 520 -33.94 -6.60 10.09
N GLU A 521 -32.69 -6.15 10.16
CA GLU A 521 -31.75 -6.55 11.21
C GLU A 521 -32.29 -6.21 12.61
N ARG A 522 -32.86 -5.02 12.78
CA ARG A 522 -33.51 -4.64 14.05
C ARG A 522 -34.78 -5.42 14.34
N ALA A 523 -35.60 -5.71 13.33
CA ALA A 523 -36.83 -6.48 13.51
C ALA A 523 -36.59 -7.99 13.70
N SER A 524 -35.46 -8.52 13.21
CA SER A 524 -35.08 -9.94 13.30
C SER A 524 -34.27 -10.27 14.55
N ALA A 525 -34.02 -9.30 15.44
CA ALA A 525 -33.30 -9.49 16.69
C ALA A 525 -34.14 -10.27 17.73
N SER A 526 -34.76 -11.39 17.33
CA SER A 526 -35.49 -12.28 18.22
C SER A 526 -34.48 -13.03 19.10
N SER A 527 -34.26 -12.54 20.32
CA SER A 527 -33.63 -13.34 21.36
C SER A 527 -34.65 -14.35 21.87
N ILE A 528 -34.28 -15.63 21.95
CA ILE A 528 -35.10 -16.72 22.50
C ILE A 528 -35.45 -16.47 23.99
N MET A 529 -34.73 -15.56 24.65
CA MET A 529 -34.91 -15.24 26.07
C MET A 529 -35.67 -13.92 26.24
N ILE A 530 -36.72 -13.96 27.07
CA ILE A 530 -37.45 -12.78 27.57
C ILE A 530 -36.51 -12.00 28.47
N ARG A 531 -36.28 -10.72 28.19
CA ARG A 531 -35.46 -9.85 29.04
C ARG A 531 -36.34 -8.90 29.83
N HIS A 532 -35.97 -8.63 31.08
CA HIS A 532 -36.73 -7.73 31.96
C HIS A 532 -36.08 -6.34 32.11
N GLU A 533 -34.88 -6.15 31.56
CA GLU A 533 -34.12 -4.89 31.59
C GLU A 533 -33.33 -4.67 30.29
N HIS A 534 -32.97 -3.42 30.01
CA HIS A 534 -32.09 -3.06 28.89
C HIS A 534 -30.62 -3.23 29.26
N ASN A 535 -29.83 -3.91 28.42
CA ASN A 535 -28.39 -4.02 28.60
C ASN A 535 -27.68 -2.77 28.08
N LYS A 536 -27.62 -1.71 28.90
CA LYS A 536 -26.96 -0.44 28.55
C LYS A 536 -25.44 -0.57 28.35
N SER A 537 -24.82 -1.65 28.81
CA SER A 537 -23.37 -1.90 28.75
C SER A 537 -22.89 -2.63 27.49
N ASP A 538 -23.80 -3.18 26.67
CA ASP A 538 -23.45 -3.92 25.46
C ASP A 538 -23.59 -3.03 24.22
N PRO A 539 -22.50 -2.73 23.47
CA PRO A 539 -22.55 -1.93 22.25
C PRO A 539 -23.40 -2.55 21.13
N LEU A 540 -23.64 -3.86 21.17
CA LEU A 540 -24.48 -4.58 20.20
C LEU A 540 -25.97 -4.65 20.62
N TYR A 541 -26.35 -4.03 21.74
CA TYR A 541 -27.73 -4.05 22.22
C TYR A 541 -28.65 -3.22 21.30
N ALA A 542 -29.46 -3.91 20.51
CA ALA A 542 -30.53 -3.29 19.72
C ALA A 542 -31.75 -3.01 20.62
N TYR A 543 -32.13 -1.75 20.75
CA TYR A 543 -33.38 -1.37 21.43
C TYR A 543 -34.60 -1.88 20.65
N PRO A 544 -35.68 -2.27 21.35
CA PRO A 544 -36.93 -2.65 20.71
C PRO A 544 -37.52 -1.50 19.88
N LEU A 545 -38.29 -1.84 18.85
CA LEU A 545 -38.87 -0.86 17.92
C LEU A 545 -40.23 -0.34 18.41
N LEU A 546 -41.06 -1.23 18.97
CA LEU A 546 -42.46 -0.94 19.29
C LEU A 546 -42.76 -1.20 20.77
N THR A 547 -43.59 -0.36 21.37
CA THR A 547 -44.12 -0.53 22.72
C THR A 547 -45.53 -1.08 22.71
N GLY A 548 -45.85 -2.00 23.62
CA GLY A 548 -47.21 -2.44 23.91
C GLY A 548 -47.49 -2.49 25.41
N ASP A 549 -48.72 -2.22 25.80
CA ASP A 549 -49.16 -2.36 27.17
C ASP A 549 -49.87 -3.70 27.38
N MET A 550 -49.52 -4.41 28.44
CA MET A 550 -50.31 -5.56 28.88
C MET A 550 -51.53 -5.06 29.65
N VAL A 551 -52.72 -5.48 29.23
CA VAL A 551 -54.00 -5.08 29.84
C VAL A 551 -54.84 -6.32 30.14
N LEU A 552 -55.47 -6.34 31.30
CA LEU A 552 -56.44 -7.35 31.70
C LEU A 552 -57.84 -6.92 31.25
N TYR A 553 -58.42 -7.63 30.30
CA TYR A 553 -59.84 -7.55 29.93
C TYR A 553 -60.53 -8.82 30.37
N ILE A 554 -61.03 -8.86 31.62
CA ILE A 554 -61.60 -10.06 32.23
C ILE A 554 -62.55 -10.79 31.24
N PRO A 555 -62.31 -12.08 30.92
CA PRO A 555 -61.31 -12.99 31.51
C PRO A 555 -59.94 -13.07 30.79
N ASN A 556 -59.73 -12.31 29.71
CA ASN A 556 -58.58 -12.42 28.81
C ASN A 556 -57.48 -11.37 29.09
N VAL A 557 -56.22 -11.80 29.07
CA VAL A 557 -55.06 -10.90 29.08
C VAL A 557 -54.63 -10.63 27.63
N THR A 558 -54.56 -9.37 27.22
CA THR A 558 -54.15 -9.00 25.86
C THR A 558 -53.13 -7.86 25.87
N ILE A 559 -52.42 -7.71 24.76
CA ILE A 559 -51.49 -6.60 24.54
C ILE A 559 -52.21 -5.53 23.70
N VAL A 560 -52.09 -4.27 24.13
CA VAL A 560 -52.66 -3.10 23.44
C VAL A 560 -51.51 -2.15 23.07
N PRO A 561 -51.33 -1.78 21.79
CA PRO A 561 -52.06 -2.25 20.60
C PRO A 561 -51.81 -3.73 20.30
N THR A 562 -52.70 -4.35 19.54
CA THR A 562 -52.57 -5.78 19.21
C THR A 562 -51.38 -6.03 18.29
N LEU A 563 -50.88 -7.28 18.26
CA LEU A 563 -49.75 -7.65 17.39
C LEU A 563 -50.04 -7.40 15.91
N ASP A 564 -51.30 -7.57 15.50
CA ASP A 564 -51.75 -7.31 14.12
C ASP A 564 -51.76 -5.81 13.81
N GLU A 565 -52.16 -4.96 14.77
CA GLU A 565 -52.06 -3.49 14.65
C GLU A 565 -50.60 -3.02 14.58
N MET A 566 -49.73 -3.57 15.44
CA MET A 566 -48.29 -3.31 15.42
C MET A 566 -47.66 -3.70 14.07
N GLN A 567 -47.99 -4.87 13.54
CA GLN A 567 -47.57 -5.30 12.21
C GLN A 567 -48.12 -4.37 11.11
N ALA A 568 -49.36 -3.89 11.24
CA ALA A 568 -49.94 -2.94 10.29
C ALA A 568 -49.20 -1.60 10.28
N TYR A 569 -48.82 -1.06 11.44
CA TYR A 569 -47.98 0.15 11.53
C TYR A 569 -46.59 -0.08 10.93
N PHE A 570 -45.97 -1.21 11.24
CA PHE A 570 -44.68 -1.60 10.65
C PHE A 570 -44.75 -1.69 9.12
N SER A 571 -45.78 -2.34 8.58
CA SER A 571 -46.00 -2.42 7.13
C SER A 571 -46.27 -1.06 6.49
N LYS A 572 -46.95 -0.12 7.18
CA LYS A 572 -47.13 1.26 6.71
C LYS A 572 -45.81 2.03 6.66
N VAL A 573 -44.90 1.81 7.62
CA VAL A 573 -43.55 2.41 7.60
C VAL A 573 -42.74 1.85 6.42
N THR A 574 -42.73 0.53 6.22
CA THR A 574 -42.05 -0.09 5.06
C THR A 574 -42.60 0.43 3.72
N LYS A 575 -43.92 0.63 3.61
CA LYS A 575 -44.53 1.24 2.41
C LYS A 575 -44.13 2.71 2.21
N SER A 576 -43.88 3.45 3.29
CA SER A 576 -43.46 4.86 3.21
C SER A 576 -42.11 4.99 2.49
N VAL A 577 -41.20 4.03 2.66
CA VAL A 577 -39.91 3.94 1.92
C VAL A 577 -40.11 3.84 0.41
N LEU A 578 -41.07 3.04 -0.02
CA LEU A 578 -41.33 2.87 -1.45
C LEU A 578 -41.99 4.14 -2.03
N ASN A 579 -42.79 4.83 -1.22
CA ASN A 579 -43.41 6.09 -1.61
C ASN A 579 -42.40 7.26 -1.69
N THR A 580 -41.36 7.29 -0.85
CA THR A 580 -40.32 8.33 -0.95
C THR A 580 -39.58 8.25 -2.28
N ILE A 581 -39.26 7.03 -2.75
CA ILE A 581 -38.60 6.79 -4.04
C ILE A 581 -39.53 7.15 -5.20
N ARG A 582 -40.83 6.85 -5.09
CA ARG A 582 -41.83 7.21 -6.12
C ARG A 582 -41.94 8.72 -6.35
N SER A 583 -41.69 9.50 -5.30
CA SER A 583 -41.85 10.96 -5.34
C SER A 583 -40.69 11.66 -6.06
N ILE A 584 -39.58 10.96 -6.30
CA ILE A 584 -38.40 11.51 -6.99
C ILE A 584 -38.68 11.51 -8.50
N PRO A 585 -38.63 12.68 -9.17
CA PRO A 585 -38.81 12.75 -10.61
C PRO A 585 -37.63 12.08 -11.33
N GLN A 586 -37.93 11.37 -12.43
CA GLN A 586 -36.88 10.87 -13.31
C GLN A 586 -36.23 12.02 -14.07
N TRP A 587 -34.90 11.99 -14.18
CA TRP A 587 -34.12 12.94 -14.98
C TRP A 587 -34.67 13.06 -16.41
N GLY A 588 -34.77 14.29 -16.92
CA GLY A 588 -35.30 14.63 -18.26
C GLY A 588 -36.83 14.80 -18.37
N LEU A 589 -37.60 14.61 -17.29
CA LEU A 589 -39.07 14.77 -17.27
C LEU A 589 -39.55 15.97 -16.42
N GLY A 590 -38.63 16.75 -15.87
CA GLY A 590 -38.90 17.82 -14.89
C GLY A 590 -39.67 19.03 -15.44
N ASP A 591 -39.38 19.46 -16.68
CA ASP A 591 -39.90 20.73 -17.21
C ASP A 591 -41.33 20.68 -17.79
N MET A 592 -41.90 19.49 -17.97
CA MET A 592 -43.20 19.34 -18.63
C MET A 592 -44.41 19.55 -17.68
N LYS A 593 -44.17 19.90 -16.41
CA LYS A 593 -45.21 20.03 -15.37
C LYS A 593 -45.83 21.43 -15.25
N SER A 594 -45.29 22.46 -15.90
CA SER A 594 -45.83 23.83 -15.82
C SER A 594 -47.02 24.09 -16.76
N SER A 595 -47.21 23.31 -17.84
CA SER A 595 -48.17 23.65 -18.91
C SER A 595 -49.41 22.75 -19.02
N ALA A 596 -49.58 21.72 -18.19
CA ALA A 596 -50.65 20.74 -18.36
C ALA A 596 -51.80 20.84 -17.31
N MET A 597 -51.98 22.01 -16.70
CA MET A 597 -53.10 22.28 -15.78
C MET A 597 -54.33 22.84 -16.52
N THR A 598 -54.72 22.27 -17.66
CA THR A 598 -56.03 22.55 -18.27
C THR A 598 -56.44 21.38 -19.15
N LEU A 599 -57.39 20.56 -18.66
CA LEU A 599 -58.39 19.77 -19.38
C LEU A 599 -58.73 18.49 -18.60
N GLN A 600 -59.62 18.66 -17.62
CA GLN A 600 -60.42 17.58 -17.07
C GLN A 600 -61.49 17.10 -18.07
N ARG A 601 -61.85 15.82 -17.88
CA ARG A 601 -63.17 15.17 -18.09
C ARG A 601 -63.42 14.37 -19.36
N THR A 602 -64.04 13.21 -19.11
CA THR A 602 -64.76 12.22 -19.95
C THR A 602 -63.91 11.01 -20.33
N THR A 603 -64.28 9.74 -20.12
CA THR A 603 -65.54 9.05 -19.72
C THR A 603 -65.16 7.64 -19.24
N ARG A 604 -65.92 7.08 -18.28
CA ARG A 604 -65.78 5.70 -17.76
C ARG A 604 -66.34 4.67 -18.75
N THR A 605 -65.68 3.51 -18.85
CA THR A 605 -66.35 2.22 -19.08
C THR A 605 -65.49 1.07 -18.53
N VAL A 606 -66.14 0.22 -17.72
CA VAL A 606 -65.58 -0.95 -17.04
C VAL A 606 -65.81 -2.18 -17.90
N THR A 607 -64.78 -3.01 -18.12
CA THR A 607 -64.96 -4.44 -18.39
C THR A 607 -63.83 -5.26 -17.78
N SER A 608 -64.22 -6.17 -16.91
CA SER A 608 -63.40 -7.14 -16.18
C SER A 608 -63.17 -8.41 -16.99
N LYS A 609 -61.91 -8.89 -17.09
CA LYS A 609 -61.61 -10.34 -17.20
C LYS A 609 -60.30 -10.68 -16.49
N THR A 610 -60.41 -11.64 -15.58
CA THR A 610 -59.40 -12.28 -14.75
C THR A 610 -58.49 -13.22 -15.54
N ASN A 611 -57.20 -13.30 -15.17
CA ASN A 611 -56.47 -14.59 -15.03
C ASN A 611 -55.10 -14.44 -14.33
N ALA A 612 -54.97 -15.16 -13.21
CA ALA A 612 -53.80 -15.74 -12.54
C ALA A 612 -52.39 -15.16 -12.82
N LYS A 613 -52.01 -14.08 -12.12
CA LYS A 613 -50.61 -13.73 -11.73
C LYS A 613 -50.56 -12.74 -10.55
N SER A 614 -51.61 -12.75 -9.70
CA SER A 614 -51.88 -11.71 -8.69
C SER A 614 -51.50 -12.15 -7.28
N ILE A 615 -50.25 -11.86 -6.88
CA ILE A 615 -49.88 -11.68 -5.46
C ILE A 615 -48.98 -10.43 -5.34
N VAL A 616 -48.10 -10.19 -6.32
CA VAL A 616 -47.31 -8.95 -6.43
C VAL A 616 -48.19 -7.75 -6.78
N PHE A 617 -49.27 -7.96 -7.53
CA PHE A 617 -50.19 -6.90 -7.95
C PHE A 617 -51.03 -6.36 -6.79
N ASP A 618 -51.26 -7.12 -5.71
CA ASP A 618 -52.18 -6.70 -4.64
C ASP A 618 -51.58 -5.71 -3.64
N LEU A 619 -50.24 -5.67 -3.54
CA LEU A 619 -49.54 -4.60 -2.82
C LEU A 619 -49.53 -3.28 -3.63
N VAL A 620 -49.70 -3.37 -4.94
CA VAL A 620 -49.72 -2.26 -5.90
C VAL A 620 -51.16 -1.78 -6.17
N SER A 621 -52.17 -2.66 -6.13
CA SER A 621 -53.57 -2.37 -6.49
C SER A 621 -54.33 -1.57 -5.43
N THR A 622 -53.92 -1.63 -4.16
CA THR A 622 -54.50 -0.75 -3.12
C THR A 622 -54.02 0.71 -3.21
N ILE A 623 -53.20 1.02 -4.22
CA ILE A 623 -52.64 2.35 -4.49
C ILE A 623 -53.33 3.01 -5.70
N ASP A 624 -54.31 2.35 -6.34
CA ASP A 624 -54.89 2.86 -7.59
C ASP A 624 -56.25 3.55 -7.42
N ALA A 625 -56.18 4.86 -7.21
CA ALA A 625 -57.22 5.81 -7.59
C ALA A 625 -56.58 7.17 -7.90
N GLY A 626 -55.77 7.22 -8.96
CA GLY A 626 -55.32 8.49 -9.54
C GLY A 626 -53.90 8.47 -10.06
N MET A 627 -53.77 8.74 -11.37
CA MET A 627 -52.53 9.02 -12.09
C MET A 627 -51.76 7.80 -12.63
N GLU A 628 -52.31 7.17 -13.68
CA GLU A 628 -51.47 6.60 -14.73
C GLU A 628 -50.70 7.74 -15.41
N ARG A 629 -49.37 7.81 -15.22
CA ARG A 629 -48.32 8.28 -16.16
C ARG A 629 -47.07 8.77 -15.41
N SER A 630 -46.06 7.91 -15.29
CA SER A 630 -44.64 8.23 -15.54
C SER A 630 -43.78 6.96 -15.41
N LYS A 631 -42.65 6.90 -16.09
CA LYS A 631 -41.64 5.83 -15.89
C LYS A 631 -40.96 6.08 -14.54
N ASP A 632 -41.63 5.71 -13.46
CA ASP A 632 -41.14 6.00 -12.12
C ASP A 632 -39.87 5.17 -11.81
N TYR A 633 -38.86 5.80 -11.22
CA TYR A 633 -37.66 5.12 -10.68
C TYR A 633 -38.04 3.93 -9.79
N LEU A 634 -39.18 4.00 -9.09
CA LEU A 634 -39.76 2.91 -8.31
C LEU A 634 -39.89 1.60 -9.10
N LYS A 635 -40.33 1.63 -10.36
CA LYS A 635 -40.54 0.41 -11.15
C LYS A 635 -39.23 -0.34 -11.37
N GLN A 636 -38.17 0.40 -11.68
CA GLN A 636 -36.82 -0.13 -11.92
C GLN A 636 -36.12 -0.54 -10.61
N VAL A 637 -36.32 0.19 -9.49
CA VAL A 637 -35.84 -0.24 -8.16
C VAL A 637 -36.50 -1.57 -7.76
N MET A 638 -37.79 -1.74 -8.05
CA MET A 638 -38.55 -2.95 -7.77
C MET A 638 -38.21 -4.13 -8.71
N GLU A 639 -37.48 -3.91 -9.80
CA GLU A 639 -36.90 -5.00 -10.61
C GLU A 639 -35.71 -5.67 -9.88
N ASN A 640 -35.10 -4.99 -8.90
CA ASN A 640 -34.02 -5.56 -8.11
C ASN A 640 -34.53 -6.70 -7.20
N LYS A 641 -34.10 -7.93 -7.50
CA LYS A 641 -34.46 -9.15 -6.76
C LYS A 641 -34.16 -9.07 -5.26
N GLU A 642 -33.14 -8.31 -4.84
CA GLU A 642 -32.80 -8.17 -3.43
C GLU A 642 -33.80 -7.27 -2.68
N VAL A 643 -34.18 -6.14 -3.27
CA VAL A 643 -35.19 -5.22 -2.69
C VAL A 643 -36.54 -5.92 -2.54
N VAL A 644 -36.95 -6.69 -3.56
CA VAL A 644 -38.17 -7.51 -3.49
C VAL A 644 -38.09 -8.54 -2.38
N ARG A 645 -36.98 -9.29 -2.27
CA ARG A 645 -36.78 -10.28 -1.19
C ARG A 645 -36.82 -9.65 0.20
N LEU A 646 -36.18 -8.48 0.39
CA LEU A 646 -36.19 -7.77 1.67
C LEU A 646 -37.59 -7.27 2.03
N THR A 647 -38.32 -6.73 1.05
CA THR A 647 -39.70 -6.26 1.26
C THR A 647 -40.63 -7.40 1.67
N VAL A 648 -40.52 -8.56 1.01
CA VAL A 648 -41.29 -9.76 1.38
C VAL A 648 -40.88 -10.30 2.75
N ALA A 649 -39.59 -10.31 3.08
CA ALA A 649 -39.10 -10.78 4.38
C ALA A 649 -39.55 -9.90 5.56
N LEU A 650 -39.78 -8.60 5.32
CA LEU A 650 -40.31 -7.67 6.32
C LEU A 650 -41.83 -7.82 6.53
N GLN A 651 -42.53 -8.46 5.60
CA GLN A 651 -43.96 -8.71 5.71
C GLN A 651 -44.22 -9.83 6.73
N GLY A 652 -44.95 -9.51 7.80
CA GLY A 652 -45.26 -10.49 8.86
C GLY A 652 -44.12 -10.75 9.85
N ILE A 653 -43.02 -9.99 9.82
CA ILE A 653 -41.87 -10.23 10.70
C ILE A 653 -42.20 -10.06 12.18
N ILE A 654 -43.12 -9.15 12.53
CA ILE A 654 -43.58 -8.94 13.91
C ILE A 654 -44.49 -10.10 14.35
N LEU A 655 -45.23 -10.70 13.40
CA LEU A 655 -46.10 -11.86 13.68
C LEU A 655 -45.32 -13.13 14.02
N LEU A 656 -44.03 -13.22 13.67
CA LEU A 656 -43.18 -14.36 14.04
C LEU A 656 -42.98 -14.49 15.55
N ILE A 657 -43.19 -13.40 16.32
CA ILE A 657 -43.01 -13.36 17.78
C ILE A 657 -44.31 -13.72 18.51
N LYS A 658 -45.43 -13.89 17.78
CA LYS A 658 -46.72 -14.33 18.32
C LYS A 658 -46.64 -15.57 19.25
N PRO A 659 -45.90 -16.66 18.93
CA PRO A 659 -45.78 -17.79 19.84
C PRO A 659 -45.13 -17.42 21.18
N ASP A 660 -44.13 -16.54 21.19
CA ASP A 660 -43.43 -16.15 22.42
C ASP A 660 -44.26 -15.16 23.25
N VAL A 661 -45.00 -14.27 22.59
CA VAL A 661 -46.05 -13.46 23.24
C VAL A 661 -47.11 -14.37 23.88
N ASN A 662 -47.55 -15.42 23.19
CA ASN A 662 -48.55 -16.35 23.75
C ASN A 662 -47.99 -17.13 24.95
N LYS A 663 -46.73 -17.57 24.93
CA LYS A 663 -46.08 -18.18 26.10
C LYS A 663 -46.01 -17.20 27.28
N LEU A 664 -45.68 -15.94 27.01
CA LEU A 664 -45.69 -14.88 28.04
C LEU A 664 -47.11 -14.71 28.61
N LEU A 665 -48.14 -14.58 27.77
CA LEU A 665 -49.53 -14.45 28.21
C LEU A 665 -50.00 -15.67 29.03
N GLN A 666 -49.61 -16.88 28.62
CA GLN A 666 -49.91 -18.12 29.36
C GLN A 666 -49.25 -18.16 30.75
N SER A 667 -48.02 -17.64 30.90
CA SER A 667 -47.38 -17.57 32.21
C SER A 667 -48.14 -16.74 33.24
N TYR A 668 -48.89 -15.74 32.78
CA TYR A 668 -49.73 -14.89 33.65
C TYR A 668 -51.13 -15.47 33.89
N GLN A 669 -51.53 -16.54 33.20
CA GLN A 669 -52.79 -17.24 33.50
C GLN A 669 -52.78 -17.93 34.87
N THR A 670 -51.62 -18.07 35.53
CA THR A 670 -51.55 -18.52 36.93
C THR A 670 -52.36 -17.62 37.87
N PHE A 671 -52.49 -16.33 37.55
CA PHE A 671 -53.30 -15.36 38.30
C PHE A 671 -54.79 -15.39 37.93
N SER A 672 -55.24 -16.28 37.03
CA SER A 672 -56.63 -16.36 36.57
C SER A 672 -57.67 -16.51 37.68
N HIS A 673 -57.27 -17.13 38.79
CA HIS A 673 -58.09 -17.26 39.99
C HIS A 673 -58.47 -15.92 40.63
N LEU A 674 -57.74 -14.82 40.37
CA LEU A 674 -58.09 -13.49 40.87
C LEU A 674 -59.26 -12.85 40.11
N TRP A 675 -59.53 -13.25 38.87
CA TRP A 675 -60.60 -12.66 38.05
C TRP A 675 -61.64 -13.68 37.61
N SER A 676 -61.77 -14.80 38.32
CA SER A 676 -62.82 -15.79 38.07
C SER A 676 -64.19 -15.31 38.57
N ASP A 677 -65.23 -15.66 37.83
CA ASP A 677 -66.62 -15.31 38.16
C ASP A 677 -67.13 -16.03 39.42
N GLU A 678 -66.49 -17.15 39.80
CA GLU A 678 -66.82 -17.96 40.99
C GLU A 678 -66.28 -17.37 42.31
N ARG A 679 -65.74 -16.14 42.31
CA ARG A 679 -65.20 -15.46 43.50
C ARG A 679 -66.13 -15.53 44.71
N ASN A 680 -67.40 -15.18 44.52
CA ASN A 680 -68.36 -15.16 45.63
C ASN A 680 -68.70 -16.57 46.11
N ASP A 681 -68.76 -17.54 45.20
CA ASP A 681 -69.10 -18.93 45.53
C ASP A 681 -67.98 -19.62 46.31
N ILE A 682 -66.72 -19.36 45.93
CA ILE A 682 -65.52 -19.85 46.64
C ILE A 682 -65.44 -19.24 48.04
N LEU A 683 -65.70 -17.93 48.16
CA LEU A 683 -65.67 -17.23 49.44
C LEU A 683 -66.83 -17.62 50.36
N ASN A 684 -68.04 -17.79 49.81
CA ASN A 684 -69.21 -18.26 50.55
C ASN A 684 -69.02 -19.70 51.04
N ALA A 685 -68.54 -20.61 50.17
CA ALA A 685 -68.26 -21.99 50.56
C ALA A 685 -67.21 -22.09 51.69
N PHE A 686 -66.22 -21.19 51.69
CA PHE A 686 -65.25 -21.10 52.79
C PHE A 686 -65.89 -20.63 54.09
N VAL A 687 -66.75 -19.60 54.06
CA VAL A 687 -67.41 -19.09 55.28
C VAL A 687 -68.47 -20.06 55.81
N ASP A 688 -69.19 -20.75 54.92
CA ASP A 688 -70.19 -21.77 55.26
C ASP A 688 -69.57 -22.99 55.96
N SER A 689 -68.29 -23.28 55.69
CA SER A 689 -67.53 -24.34 56.38
C SER A 689 -67.25 -24.05 57.88
N GLN A 690 -67.67 -22.87 58.37
CA GLN A 690 -67.42 -22.37 59.73
C GLN A 690 -65.95 -22.52 60.17
N PRO A 691 -65.01 -21.87 59.46
CA PRO A 691 -63.59 -22.03 59.73
C PRO A 691 -63.21 -21.47 61.10
N MET A 692 -62.33 -22.18 61.79
CA MET A 692 -61.69 -21.68 63.02
C MET A 692 -60.86 -20.41 62.73
N THR A 693 -60.69 -19.53 63.72
CA THR A 693 -59.98 -18.24 63.57
C THR A 693 -58.61 -18.38 62.88
N ILE A 694 -57.89 -19.47 63.16
CA ILE A 694 -56.59 -19.80 62.57
C ILE A 694 -56.68 -19.92 61.04
N TYR A 695 -57.71 -20.57 60.51
CA TYR A 695 -57.91 -20.72 59.06
C TYR A 695 -58.30 -19.41 58.37
N ILE A 696 -58.92 -18.47 59.09
CA ILE A 696 -59.22 -17.13 58.57
C ILE A 696 -57.93 -16.32 58.47
N GLU A 697 -57.08 -16.37 59.49
CA GLU A 697 -55.75 -15.75 59.48
C GLU A 697 -54.88 -16.33 58.35
N ASP A 698 -54.87 -17.65 58.19
CA ASP A 698 -54.15 -18.32 57.09
C ASP A 698 -54.64 -17.86 55.72
N LYS A 699 -55.96 -17.67 55.52
CA LYS A 699 -56.50 -17.16 54.25
C LYS A 699 -56.12 -15.71 53.97
N PHE A 700 -56.09 -14.85 54.98
CA PHE A 700 -55.56 -13.49 54.79
C PHE A 700 -54.05 -13.49 54.54
N ALA A 701 -53.29 -14.39 55.16
CA ALA A 701 -51.87 -14.56 54.89
C ALA A 701 -51.60 -15.10 53.47
N GLU A 702 -52.45 -15.99 52.94
CA GLU A 702 -52.42 -16.42 51.55
C GLU A 702 -52.67 -15.24 50.58
N LEU A 703 -53.67 -14.40 50.86
CA LEU A 703 -53.93 -13.20 50.07
C LEU A 703 -52.76 -12.20 50.14
N GLU A 704 -52.11 -12.02 51.28
CA GLU A 704 -50.95 -11.14 51.40
C GLU A 704 -49.72 -11.68 50.65
N LYS A 705 -49.50 -13.00 50.65
CA LYS A 705 -48.49 -13.64 49.79
C LYS A 705 -48.77 -13.43 48.31
N LEU A 706 -50.04 -13.49 47.89
CA LEU A 706 -50.42 -13.18 46.50
C LEU A 706 -50.16 -11.72 46.12
N LEU A 707 -50.29 -10.77 47.05
CA LEU A 707 -49.91 -9.38 46.79
C LEU A 707 -48.40 -9.24 46.57
N GLN A 708 -47.58 -9.92 47.37
CA GLN A 708 -46.12 -9.90 47.23
C GLN A 708 -45.69 -10.44 45.85
N THR A 709 -46.29 -11.55 45.40
CA THR A 709 -45.99 -12.09 44.07
C THR A 709 -46.44 -11.17 42.93
N ILE A 710 -47.55 -10.44 43.09
CA ILE A 710 -47.97 -9.39 42.14
C ILE A 710 -46.97 -8.22 42.13
N GLU A 711 -46.40 -7.88 43.28
CA GLU A 711 -45.37 -6.83 43.40
C GLU A 711 -44.02 -7.22 42.81
N GLU A 712 -43.69 -8.50 42.80
CA GLU A 712 -42.49 -9.06 42.18
C GLU A 712 -42.57 -9.17 40.64
N ILE A 713 -43.76 -9.00 40.04
CA ILE A 713 -43.91 -8.99 38.57
C ILE A 713 -43.03 -7.89 37.97
N PRO A 714 -42.17 -8.21 36.98
CA PRO A 714 -41.28 -7.25 36.35
C PRO A 714 -42.08 -6.14 35.65
N GLY A 715 -41.60 -4.90 35.73
CA GLY A 715 -42.28 -3.76 35.10
C GLY A 715 -42.25 -3.79 33.56
N LEU A 716 -41.28 -4.50 33.00
CA LEU A 716 -40.97 -4.56 31.57
C LEU A 716 -40.69 -6.00 31.12
N ASN A 717 -41.20 -6.37 29.94
CA ASN A 717 -40.84 -7.60 29.24
C ASN A 717 -40.42 -7.25 27.81
N ILE A 718 -39.17 -7.52 27.45
CA ILE A 718 -38.62 -7.30 26.12
C ILE A 718 -38.62 -8.62 25.35
N LEU A 719 -39.34 -8.63 24.22
CA LEU A 719 -39.47 -9.74 23.29
C LEU A 719 -38.98 -9.30 21.90
N GLY A 720 -37.68 -9.44 21.66
CA GLY A 720 -37.03 -9.01 20.41
C GLY A 720 -37.33 -7.55 20.08
N PRO A 721 -38.05 -7.24 18.98
CA PRO A 721 -38.42 -5.88 18.59
C PRO A 721 -39.59 -5.27 19.39
N LEU A 722 -40.18 -6.00 20.35
CA LEU A 722 -41.31 -5.52 21.15
C LEU A 722 -40.90 -5.28 22.61
N GLU A 723 -41.33 -4.15 23.14
CA GLU A 723 -41.24 -3.80 24.55
C GLU A 723 -42.64 -3.80 25.17
N ILE A 724 -42.90 -4.74 26.08
CA ILE A 724 -44.21 -4.89 26.73
C ILE A 724 -44.14 -4.32 28.14
N GLN A 725 -44.96 -3.31 28.42
CA GLN A 725 -45.07 -2.69 29.73
C GLN A 725 -46.18 -3.38 30.54
N ASN A 726 -45.86 -3.79 31.78
CA ASN A 726 -46.80 -4.49 32.67
C ASN A 726 -47.44 -3.56 33.71
N SER A 727 -47.19 -2.26 33.65
CA SER A 727 -47.67 -1.28 34.63
C SER A 727 -49.20 -1.30 34.78
N LYS A 728 -49.94 -1.30 33.66
CA LYS A 728 -51.40 -1.35 33.63
C LYS A 728 -51.95 -2.69 34.12
N PHE A 729 -51.33 -3.80 33.70
CA PHE A 729 -51.70 -5.14 34.17
C PHE A 729 -51.51 -5.29 35.69
N LYS A 730 -50.38 -4.86 36.23
CA LYS A 730 -50.09 -4.89 37.67
C LYS A 730 -51.09 -4.09 38.48
N LEU A 731 -51.48 -2.90 37.99
CA LEU A 731 -52.52 -2.10 38.61
C LEU A 731 -53.87 -2.81 38.60
N ALA A 732 -54.26 -3.43 37.48
CA ALA A 732 -55.50 -4.20 37.38
C ALA A 732 -55.54 -5.37 38.38
N LEU A 733 -54.44 -6.14 38.50
CA LEU A 733 -54.35 -7.22 39.49
C LEU A 733 -54.45 -6.73 40.94
N LYS A 734 -53.85 -5.57 41.26
CA LYS A 734 -53.97 -4.97 42.59
C LYS A 734 -55.39 -4.54 42.92
N VAL A 735 -56.15 -4.06 41.92
CA VAL A 735 -57.56 -3.72 42.09
C VAL A 735 -58.38 -4.97 42.37
N GLU A 736 -58.23 -6.03 41.57
CA GLU A 736 -58.96 -7.29 41.79
C GLU A 736 -58.60 -7.93 43.13
N TRP A 737 -57.31 -7.98 43.49
CA TRP A 737 -56.86 -8.45 44.80
C TRP A 737 -57.53 -7.70 45.96
N LYS A 738 -57.64 -6.36 45.85
CA LYS A 738 -58.29 -5.53 46.87
C LYS A 738 -59.77 -5.88 47.00
N GLU A 739 -60.45 -6.12 45.89
CA GLU A 739 -61.85 -6.55 45.88
C GLU A 739 -62.04 -7.93 46.51
N TRP A 740 -61.12 -8.88 46.29
CA TRP A 740 -61.11 -10.18 46.99
C TRP A 740 -61.01 -10.01 48.51
N LYS A 741 -60.07 -9.17 48.97
CA LYS A 741 -59.88 -8.90 50.42
C LYS A 741 -61.11 -8.24 51.04
N LEU A 742 -61.71 -7.26 50.36
CA LEU A 742 -62.90 -6.55 50.83
C LEU A 742 -64.12 -7.47 50.87
N THR A 743 -64.32 -8.28 49.85
CA THR A 743 -65.47 -9.20 49.75
C THR A 743 -65.38 -10.29 50.83
N LEU A 744 -64.21 -10.90 51.02
CA LEU A 744 -63.99 -11.87 52.12
C LEU A 744 -64.25 -11.22 53.48
N GLY A 745 -63.73 -10.01 53.71
CA GLY A 745 -63.97 -9.26 54.95
C GLY A 745 -65.45 -8.96 55.21
N ASN A 746 -66.20 -8.57 54.18
CA ASN A 746 -67.64 -8.29 54.28
C ASN A 746 -68.47 -9.55 54.53
N ILE A 747 -68.18 -10.66 53.85
CA ILE A 747 -68.88 -11.94 54.05
C ILE A 747 -68.64 -12.45 55.48
N LEU A 748 -67.38 -12.43 55.95
CA LEU A 748 -67.05 -12.77 57.33
C LEU A 748 -67.76 -11.86 58.33
N LEU A 749 -67.73 -10.54 58.11
CA LEU A 749 -68.40 -9.57 58.99
C LEU A 749 -69.90 -9.85 59.09
N ASN A 750 -70.57 -10.12 57.97
CA ASN A 750 -72.00 -10.42 57.96
C ASN A 750 -72.30 -11.77 58.65
N ALA A 751 -71.48 -12.79 58.41
CA ALA A 751 -71.64 -14.09 59.07
C ALA A 751 -71.44 -14.00 60.60
N TYR A 752 -70.41 -13.27 61.07
CA TYR A 752 -70.18 -13.07 62.50
C TYR A 752 -71.21 -12.12 63.13
N ARG A 753 -71.69 -11.11 62.41
CA ARG A 753 -72.83 -10.28 62.86
C ARG A 753 -74.08 -11.11 63.03
N LYS A 754 -74.38 -12.02 62.10
CA LYS A 754 -75.51 -12.94 62.22
C LYS A 754 -75.32 -13.88 63.42
N LYS A 755 -74.15 -14.51 63.57
CA LYS A 755 -73.85 -15.31 64.77
C LYS A 755 -73.99 -14.51 66.07
N LEU A 756 -73.57 -13.25 66.09
CA LEU A 756 -73.69 -12.38 67.27
C LEU A 756 -75.14 -11.95 67.53
N ALA A 757 -75.93 -11.72 66.48
CA ALA A 757 -77.36 -11.46 66.59
C ALA A 757 -78.10 -12.70 67.10
N ASP A 758 -77.79 -13.89 66.57
CA ASP A 758 -78.34 -15.17 67.02
C ASP A 758 -77.96 -15.43 68.50
N LEU A 759 -76.72 -15.10 68.91
CA LEU A 759 -76.29 -15.15 70.32
C LEU A 759 -77.00 -14.11 71.18
N TRP A 760 -77.23 -12.90 70.68
CA TRP A 760 -77.96 -11.86 71.40
C TRP A 760 -79.43 -12.23 71.58
N GLU A 761 -80.09 -12.72 70.53
CA GLU A 761 -81.46 -13.24 70.59
C GLU A 761 -81.52 -14.45 71.54
N PHE A 762 -80.53 -15.34 71.50
CA PHE A 762 -80.41 -16.42 72.47
C PHE A 762 -80.28 -15.90 73.90
N ILE A 763 -79.40 -14.90 74.15
CA ILE A 763 -79.22 -14.29 75.48
C ILE A 763 -80.49 -13.55 75.93
N GLU A 764 -81.19 -12.85 75.04
CA GLU A 764 -82.40 -12.10 75.34
C GLU A 764 -83.56 -13.05 75.64
N VAL A 765 -83.79 -14.07 74.80
CA VAL A 765 -84.83 -15.08 75.02
C VAL A 765 -84.57 -15.86 76.31
N LYS A 766 -83.34 -16.32 76.54
CA LYS A 766 -82.99 -17.03 77.79
C LYS A 766 -83.00 -16.08 78.99
N GLY A 767 -82.59 -14.83 78.81
CA GLY A 767 -82.62 -13.77 79.80
C GLY A 767 -84.04 -13.43 80.26
N ASP A 768 -84.98 -13.25 79.33
CA ASP A 768 -86.39 -12.98 79.62
C ASP A 768 -87.06 -14.14 80.37
N VAL A 769 -86.73 -15.38 80.00
CA VAL A 769 -87.20 -16.58 80.73
C VAL A 769 -86.67 -16.58 82.16
N LEU A 770 -85.40 -16.19 82.37
CA LEU A 770 -84.78 -16.14 83.70
C LEU A 770 -85.20 -14.91 84.53
N LEU A 771 -85.57 -13.80 83.91
CA LEU A 771 -86.03 -12.57 84.57
C LEU A 771 -87.49 -12.65 85.03
N LYS A 772 -88.26 -13.63 84.53
CA LYS A 772 -89.66 -13.83 84.91
C LYS A 772 -89.74 -14.17 86.41
N PRO A 773 -90.47 -13.38 87.23
CA PRO A 773 -90.55 -13.62 88.67
C PRO A 773 -91.28 -14.95 88.93
N VAL A 774 -90.58 -15.89 89.55
CA VAL A 774 -91.06 -17.24 89.86
C VAL A 774 -92.21 -17.16 90.85
N LYS A 775 -93.43 -17.52 90.42
CA LYS A 775 -94.61 -17.58 91.30
C LYS A 775 -95.06 -19.00 91.56
N ASP A 776 -94.90 -19.89 90.57
CA ASP A 776 -95.36 -21.28 90.64
C ASP A 776 -94.23 -22.29 90.38
N LEU A 777 -94.47 -23.56 90.71
CA LEU A 777 -93.47 -24.65 90.59
C LEU A 777 -93.09 -24.95 89.12
N ASP A 778 -93.99 -24.65 88.18
CA ASP A 778 -93.72 -24.77 86.74
C ASP A 778 -92.81 -23.64 86.21
N ASP A 779 -92.80 -22.46 86.84
CA ASP A 779 -91.85 -21.38 86.50
C ASP A 779 -90.41 -21.78 86.88
N VAL A 780 -90.22 -22.53 87.98
CA VAL A 780 -88.91 -23.08 88.37
C VAL A 780 -88.41 -24.11 87.35
N ARG A 781 -89.30 -24.98 86.85
CA ARG A 781 -88.95 -25.97 85.82
C ARG A 781 -88.53 -25.30 84.51
N LEU A 782 -89.23 -24.24 84.11
CA LEU A 782 -88.88 -23.43 82.94
C LEU A 782 -87.51 -22.75 83.08
N ALA A 783 -87.20 -22.16 84.24
CA ALA A 783 -85.89 -21.56 84.50
C ALA A 783 -84.75 -22.60 84.53
N MET A 784 -84.98 -23.77 85.12
CA MET A 784 -83.99 -24.87 85.14
C MET A 784 -83.73 -25.46 83.74
N ALA A 785 -84.78 -25.70 82.95
CA ALA A 785 -84.64 -26.15 81.56
C ALA A 785 -83.95 -25.09 80.69
N CYS A 786 -84.16 -23.82 80.98
CA CYS A 786 -83.44 -22.71 80.36
C CYS A 786 -81.94 -22.75 80.67
N LEU A 787 -81.56 -22.95 81.94
CA LEU A 787 -80.15 -23.06 82.36
C LEU A 787 -79.44 -24.32 81.84
N GLU A 788 -80.15 -25.42 81.61
CA GLU A 788 -79.58 -26.65 81.01
C GLU A 788 -79.26 -26.48 79.51
N SER A 789 -79.94 -25.53 78.84
CA SER A 789 -79.79 -25.26 77.41
C SER A 789 -78.79 -24.16 77.06
N VAL A 790 -78.29 -23.42 78.05
CA VAL A 790 -77.20 -22.42 77.97
C VAL A 790 -75.88 -23.14 78.20
#